data_AF-V4NPZ6-F1
#
_entry.id   AF-V4NPZ6-F1
#
_cell.length_a   1.000
_cell.length_b   1.000
_cell.length_c   1.000
_cell.angle_alpha   90.00
_cell.angle_beta   90.00
_cell.angle_gamma   90.00
#
_symmetry.space_group_name_H-M   'P 1'
#
loop_
_entity.id
_entity.type
_entity.pdbx_description
1 polymer ?
#
loop_
_entity_poly.entity_id
_entity_poly.type
_entity_poly.pdbx_seq_one_letter_code
_entity_poly.pdbx_strand_id
1 'polypeptide(L)'
;MRLLKLLTLTTALALVTSPVLAADNGLATERTQHSLHGLEAYLAADKADGGDLTTAARFGTWGVDLEGMDTSVKPGDSFFRYVNGKALDGMEIPADKTSYGVAYKLLDLSEARSQAIIEKLAARNDLTGDDAKIAAMYRSMMDTQIIEARDAAPLAPLLASVRSIKTRSEMAAWMGRSSGTFGSSFFGAYVAADEKNPRVNVVNMVQSGLGLPDRDYYLKENFADKKAKYEIYVADMLRLVGYPNAAQAAKDIVAMETKIAEVSWTRIERRDSTKTYNPFSRAELAKYAPGFDWAAFFKGAQLDKASKVVVGENTAFPKIAQVFADTPLETLKAWETFRVVDEAAPYLSERFVRTAWTFRSKELGGQKQQRPRWKRAISAVEGSLGEALGRTYVAEYFPAESKAKMKALVDDLLSAMKIRIDNLTWMSPDTKAKAQEKLSKFVVKIGYPDKWRDYSGLTIEAGDLYGNQERTSAFNWAFQVSKVDQPVDRLEWGMTPQTVNAYYSPTQNEIVFPAAILQPPFFDPEADAAVNYGGIGSVIGHEISHGFDDQGRNYDGDGVLTDWWTAQDADKFTVQATKLGAQYDAFEPVPGHKVQGGLTMGENIADLAGLMIALDAYRLSLDGKEAPVLDGFTGDQRVFLAAGQVWRSKRREATMIQLLAVDSHSPDEFRALGPARNIDAWYDAFKVFDGKYFLKPEDRVRIW
;
A
#
# COMPACT_ATOMS: atom_id res chain seq x y z
N MET A 1 -58.01 27.39 28.50
CA MET A 1 -57.00 27.85 29.49
C MET A 1 -55.73 28.18 28.72
N ARG A 2 -55.60 29.44 28.25
CA ARG A 2 -54.77 30.53 28.81
C ARG A 2 -53.26 30.21 28.73
N LEU A 3 -52.37 31.00 28.12
CA LEU A 3 -52.43 32.29 27.40
C LEU A 3 -51.01 32.56 26.81
N LEU A 4 -50.90 32.92 25.51
CA LEU A 4 -50.28 34.18 24.98
C LEU A 4 -48.73 34.34 25.07
N LYS A 5 -47.97 34.84 24.08
CA LYS A 5 -48.22 35.82 23.00
C LYS A 5 -47.30 35.62 21.78
N LEU A 6 -47.88 35.85 20.61
CA LEU A 6 -47.27 36.29 19.35
C LEU A 6 -47.19 37.83 19.34
N LEU A 7 -46.28 38.42 18.56
CA LEU A 7 -46.55 39.68 17.86
C LEU A 7 -45.71 39.83 16.58
N THR A 8 -46.40 40.11 15.48
CA THR A 8 -45.96 40.39 14.11
C THR A 8 -46.21 41.88 13.79
N LEU A 9 -45.48 42.45 12.82
CA LEU A 9 -45.91 43.44 11.79
C LEU A 9 -44.67 43.85 10.94
N THR A 10 -44.51 43.39 9.69
CA THR A 10 -44.83 44.02 8.38
C THR A 10 -44.23 45.40 8.08
N THR A 11 -43.48 45.50 6.97
CA THR A 11 -43.72 46.53 5.92
C THR A 11 -43.09 46.10 4.58
N ALA A 12 -43.76 46.46 3.49
CA ALA A 12 -43.42 46.15 2.10
C ALA A 12 -43.04 47.43 1.31
N LEU A 13 -42.41 47.22 0.14
CA LEU A 13 -42.68 47.87 -1.16
C LEU A 13 -41.56 48.72 -1.84
N ALA A 14 -41.27 48.30 -3.08
CA ALA A 14 -40.98 49.01 -4.35
C ALA A 14 -39.64 49.77 -4.61
N LEU A 15 -38.84 49.16 -5.50
CA LEU A 15 -38.52 49.59 -6.90
C LEU A 15 -38.46 51.09 -7.25
N VAL A 16 -37.38 51.50 -7.96
CA VAL A 16 -37.40 52.22 -9.27
C VAL A 16 -35.96 52.50 -9.79
N THR A 17 -35.66 51.97 -10.99
CA THR A 17 -34.75 52.43 -12.10
C THR A 17 -33.25 52.68 -11.85
N SER A 18 -32.28 52.54 -12.75
CA SER A 18 -32.04 51.92 -14.09
C SER A 18 -30.57 52.27 -14.47
N PRO A 19 -29.98 51.73 -15.56
CA PRO A 19 -28.54 51.45 -15.69
C PRO A 19 -27.76 52.48 -16.55
N VAL A 20 -26.42 52.33 -16.66
CA VAL A 20 -25.62 52.40 -17.92
C VAL A 20 -24.09 52.40 -17.64
N LEU A 21 -23.40 51.53 -18.40
CA LEU A 21 -22.00 51.48 -18.91
C LEU A 21 -20.93 52.48 -18.42
N ALA A 22 -19.74 51.98 -18.07
CA ALA A 22 -18.55 51.92 -18.95
C ALA A 22 -17.25 51.66 -18.15
N ALA A 23 -16.42 50.77 -18.70
CA ALA A 23 -14.96 50.61 -18.58
C ALA A 23 -14.22 51.12 -17.33
N ASP A 24 -13.49 50.22 -16.66
CA ASP A 24 -12.04 50.40 -16.61
C ASP A 24 -11.27 49.08 -16.38
N ASN A 25 -10.16 48.96 -17.11
CA ASN A 25 -9.24 47.83 -17.10
C ASN A 25 -8.41 47.84 -15.80
N GLY A 26 -8.35 46.70 -15.09
CA GLY A 26 -7.35 46.58 -14.01
C GLY A 26 -7.58 45.50 -12.97
N LEU A 27 -8.06 44.30 -13.30
CA LEU A 27 -8.17 43.20 -12.32
C LEU A 27 -7.84 41.85 -12.98
N ALA A 28 -6.59 41.70 -13.42
CA ALA A 28 -6.05 40.42 -13.92
C ALA A 28 -4.88 39.89 -13.09
N THR A 29 -4.61 40.45 -11.90
CA THR A 29 -3.42 40.09 -11.09
C THR A 29 -3.69 39.65 -9.65
N GLU A 30 -4.93 39.65 -9.15
CA GLU A 30 -5.22 39.30 -7.74
C GLU A 30 -5.73 37.86 -7.50
N ARG A 31 -6.13 37.10 -8.54
CA ARG A 31 -6.67 35.74 -8.35
C ARG A 31 -5.62 34.61 -8.25
N THR A 32 -4.36 34.90 -8.50
CA THR A 32 -3.23 33.96 -8.34
C THR A 32 -2.51 34.08 -7.01
N GLN A 33 -2.85 35.06 -6.15
CA GLN A 33 -2.19 35.23 -4.84
C GLN A 33 -2.84 34.42 -3.70
N HIS A 34 -4.08 33.98 -3.84
CA HIS A 34 -4.75 33.21 -2.80
C HIS A 34 -4.22 31.77 -2.62
N SER A 35 -3.47 31.22 -3.58
CA SER A 35 -2.78 29.93 -3.44
C SER A 35 -1.42 30.04 -2.74
N LEU A 36 -0.78 31.22 -2.76
CA LEU A 36 0.51 31.46 -2.08
C LEU A 36 0.33 31.70 -0.57
N HIS A 37 -0.75 32.35 -0.14
CA HIS A 37 -1.01 32.55 1.29
C HIS A 37 -1.37 31.27 2.06
N GLY A 38 -1.87 30.23 1.37
CA GLY A 38 -2.07 28.92 1.97
C GLY A 38 -0.74 28.23 2.31
N LEU A 39 0.28 28.41 1.46
CA LEU A 39 1.63 27.92 1.68
C LEU A 39 2.32 28.72 2.80
N GLU A 40 2.22 30.05 2.80
CA GLU A 40 2.76 30.86 3.89
C GLU A 40 2.09 30.55 5.23
N ALA A 41 0.78 30.35 5.27
CA ALA A 41 0.07 30.01 6.51
C ALA A 41 0.35 28.57 6.98
N TYR A 42 0.56 27.61 6.08
CA TYR A 42 0.94 26.23 6.41
C TYR A 42 2.42 26.14 6.84
N LEU A 43 3.32 26.77 6.09
CA LEU A 43 4.73 26.95 6.47
C LEU A 43 4.89 27.83 7.72
N ALA A 44 3.94 28.72 8.03
CA ALA A 44 3.97 29.53 9.26
C ALA A 44 3.34 28.84 10.48
N ALA A 45 2.32 27.99 10.27
CA ALA A 45 1.66 27.27 11.35
C ALA A 45 2.52 26.10 11.88
N ASP A 46 3.32 25.45 11.03
CA ASP A 46 4.26 24.38 11.42
C ASP A 46 5.71 24.88 11.60
N LYS A 47 5.96 26.19 11.44
CA LYS A 47 7.23 26.85 11.80
C LYS A 47 7.53 26.84 13.30
N ALA A 48 6.66 26.27 14.13
CA ALA A 48 6.93 26.04 15.54
C ALA A 48 8.20 25.18 15.76
N ASP A 49 8.60 24.35 14.78
CA ASP A 49 9.85 23.55 14.80
C ASP A 49 10.88 23.95 13.71
N GLY A 50 10.64 25.00 12.92
CA GLY A 50 11.70 25.74 12.21
C GLY A 50 12.52 25.05 11.09
N GLY A 51 12.02 24.01 10.41
CA GLY A 51 12.75 23.33 9.31
C GLY A 51 12.10 23.43 7.91
N ASP A 52 12.93 23.36 6.86
CA ASP A 52 12.50 23.10 5.48
C ASP A 52 11.97 21.65 5.36
N LEU A 53 10.67 21.49 5.06
CA LEU A 53 9.98 20.19 4.95
C LEU A 53 10.50 19.33 3.78
N THR A 54 11.29 19.89 2.87
CA THR A 54 11.92 19.15 1.76
C THR A 54 13.32 18.62 2.10
N THR A 55 13.83 18.93 3.29
CA THR A 55 15.10 18.44 3.81
C THR A 55 14.89 17.23 4.74
N ALA A 56 15.68 16.18 4.56
CA ALA A 56 15.58 14.97 5.37
C ALA A 56 16.08 15.21 6.80
N ALA A 57 15.28 14.81 7.79
CA ALA A 57 15.68 14.88 9.20
C ALA A 57 16.64 13.75 9.55
N ARG A 58 17.77 14.09 10.19
CA ARG A 58 18.78 13.14 10.66
C ARG A 58 18.62 12.84 12.14
N PHE A 59 19.08 11.66 12.57
CA PHE A 59 19.02 11.23 13.97
C PHE A 59 20.38 11.40 14.65
N GLY A 60 20.42 12.21 15.71
CA GLY A 60 21.63 12.44 16.50
C GLY A 60 22.82 12.92 15.66
N THR A 61 24.03 12.66 16.15
CA THR A 61 25.28 13.03 15.48
C THR A 61 25.82 11.94 14.56
N TRP A 62 25.39 10.69 14.74
CA TRP A 62 25.89 9.52 13.98
C TRP A 62 24.78 8.60 13.45
N GLY A 63 23.50 8.98 13.55
CA GLY A 63 22.38 8.28 12.91
C GLY A 63 21.40 7.56 13.87
N VAL A 64 21.56 7.70 15.19
CA VAL A 64 20.62 7.17 16.20
C VAL A 64 20.16 8.29 17.13
N ASP A 65 18.87 8.29 17.43
CA ASP A 65 18.26 9.21 18.37
C ASP A 65 18.31 8.63 19.79
N LEU A 66 19.38 8.96 20.53
CA LEU A 66 19.58 8.53 21.91
C LEU A 66 18.63 9.23 22.90
N GLU A 67 18.20 10.47 22.60
CA GLU A 67 17.30 11.23 23.46
C GLU A 67 15.89 10.64 23.46
N GLY A 68 15.47 10.07 22.32
CA GLY A 68 14.21 9.36 22.15
C GLY A 68 14.13 7.99 22.82
N MET A 69 15.24 7.44 23.32
CA MET A 69 15.28 6.14 24.01
C MET A 69 14.73 6.22 25.43
N ASP A 70 14.15 5.12 25.91
CA ASP A 70 13.76 4.94 27.32
C ASP A 70 14.58 3.82 27.96
N THR A 71 15.77 4.17 28.45
CA THR A 71 16.69 3.22 29.08
C THR A 71 16.25 2.76 30.47
N SER A 72 15.10 3.23 30.98
CA SER A 72 14.50 2.70 32.21
C SER A 72 13.76 1.38 31.97
N VAL A 73 13.34 1.13 30.72
CA VAL A 73 12.73 -0.14 30.29
C VAL A 73 13.84 -1.14 30.01
N LYS A 74 13.76 -2.35 30.57
CA LYS A 74 14.71 -3.41 30.23
C LYS A 74 14.47 -3.88 28.78
N PRO A 75 15.52 -4.08 27.97
CA PRO A 75 15.39 -4.65 26.63
C PRO A 75 14.60 -5.97 26.57
N GLY A 76 14.73 -6.82 27.60
CA GLY A 76 13.97 -8.07 27.74
C GLY A 76 12.47 -7.91 28.02
N ASP A 77 12.04 -6.76 28.55
CA ASP A 77 10.63 -6.46 28.82
C ASP A 77 9.94 -5.80 27.63
N SER A 78 10.64 -4.93 26.90
CA SER A 78 10.23 -4.43 25.58
C SER A 78 11.40 -3.71 24.90
N PHE A 79 12.00 -4.36 23.90
CA PHE A 79 13.07 -3.74 23.12
C PHE A 79 12.58 -2.51 22.36
N PHE A 80 11.34 -2.55 21.84
CA PHE A 80 10.73 -1.41 21.16
C PHE A 80 10.62 -0.17 22.06
N ARG A 81 10.18 -0.35 23.31
CA ARG A 81 10.13 0.75 24.29
C ARG A 81 11.51 1.18 24.76
N TYR A 82 12.47 0.27 24.94
CA TYR A 82 13.86 0.65 25.24
C TYR A 82 14.43 1.59 24.18
N VAL A 83 14.24 1.25 22.90
CA VAL A 83 14.81 2.00 21.76
C VAL A 83 14.03 3.28 21.43
N ASN A 84 12.73 3.34 21.72
CA ASN A 84 11.85 4.39 21.22
C ASN A 84 10.97 5.08 22.28
N GLY A 85 11.04 4.67 23.55
CA GLY A 85 9.99 4.94 24.54
C GLY A 85 9.65 6.42 24.74
N LYS A 86 10.66 7.27 24.96
CA LYS A 86 10.44 8.71 25.15
C LYS A 86 9.93 9.38 23.89
N ALA A 87 10.51 9.06 22.73
CA ALA A 87 10.06 9.58 21.45
C ALA A 87 8.62 9.15 21.13
N LEU A 88 8.25 7.91 21.48
CA LEU A 88 6.88 7.44 21.36
C LEU A 88 5.98 8.24 22.30
N ASP A 89 6.32 8.40 23.58
CA ASP A 89 5.45 9.09 24.53
C ASP A 89 5.12 10.52 24.09
N GLY A 90 6.10 11.26 23.56
CA GLY A 90 5.90 12.59 22.98
C GLY A 90 5.27 12.60 21.57
N MET A 91 5.15 11.47 20.88
CA MET A 91 4.63 11.42 19.52
C MET A 91 3.10 11.57 19.50
N GLU A 92 2.65 12.58 18.78
CA GLU A 92 1.25 12.77 18.40
C GLU A 92 0.99 12.23 16.99
N ILE A 93 -0.15 11.56 16.79
CA ILE A 93 -0.61 11.17 15.45
C ILE A 93 -1.40 12.35 14.87
N PRO A 94 -0.94 12.98 13.77
CA PRO A 94 -1.66 14.07 13.12
C PRO A 94 -3.12 13.75 12.87
N ALA A 95 -3.99 14.76 12.95
CA ALA A 95 -5.43 14.55 12.87
C ALA A 95 -5.86 13.95 11.52
N ASP A 96 -5.14 14.28 10.44
CA ASP A 96 -5.32 13.77 9.09
C ASP A 96 -4.63 12.43 8.84
N LYS A 97 -4.15 11.74 9.88
CA LYS A 97 -3.51 10.42 9.78
C LYS A 97 -4.08 9.45 10.81
N THR A 98 -3.86 8.16 10.56
CA THR A 98 -4.23 7.07 11.47
C THR A 98 -3.02 6.38 12.11
N SER A 99 -1.84 6.64 11.57
CA SER A 99 -0.55 6.18 12.07
C SER A 99 0.49 7.27 11.84
N TYR A 100 1.52 7.33 12.70
CA TYR A 100 2.64 8.25 12.52
C TYR A 100 3.92 7.67 13.11
N GLY A 101 5.07 8.06 12.57
CA GLY A 101 6.35 7.42 12.88
C GLY A 101 7.41 7.71 11.83
N VAL A 102 8.52 7.00 11.89
CA VAL A 102 9.67 7.17 10.99
C VAL A 102 9.27 7.01 9.51
N ALA A 103 8.60 5.92 9.14
CA ALA A 103 8.15 5.73 7.76
C ALA A 103 7.19 6.84 7.29
N TYR A 104 6.30 7.32 8.17
CA TYR A 104 5.37 8.41 7.83
C TYR A 104 6.05 9.76 7.70
N LYS A 105 7.11 10.04 8.47
CA LYS A 105 7.94 11.24 8.29
C LYS A 105 8.61 11.24 6.91
N LEU A 106 9.07 10.07 6.46
CA LEU A 106 9.66 9.93 5.13
C LEU A 106 8.59 10.04 4.01
N LEU A 107 7.38 9.53 4.25
CA LEU A 107 6.24 9.77 3.36
C LEU A 107 5.88 11.26 3.28
N ASP A 108 5.85 11.98 4.40
CA ASP A 108 5.60 13.43 4.42
C ASP A 108 6.71 14.20 3.67
N LEU A 109 7.98 13.80 3.83
CA LEU A 109 9.10 14.36 3.09
C LEU A 109 8.97 14.13 1.57
N SER A 110 8.62 12.91 1.17
CA SER A 110 8.41 12.58 -0.24
C SER A 110 7.22 13.36 -0.82
N GLU A 111 6.11 13.44 -0.07
CA GLU A 111 4.92 14.21 -0.44
C GLU A 111 5.23 15.72 -0.58
N ALA A 112 6.04 16.29 0.33
CA ALA A 112 6.46 17.70 0.27
C ALA A 112 7.34 17.99 -0.95
N ARG A 113 8.28 17.09 -1.29
CA ARG A 113 9.12 17.21 -2.50
C ARG A 113 8.31 17.08 -3.78
N SER A 114 7.40 16.10 -3.83
CA SER A 114 6.43 15.95 -4.93
C SER A 114 5.57 17.21 -5.08
N GLN A 115 5.08 17.77 -3.96
CA GLN A 115 4.33 19.02 -3.97
C GLN A 115 5.13 20.17 -4.55
N ALA A 116 6.38 20.36 -4.13
CA ALA A 116 7.25 21.43 -4.63
C ALA A 116 7.43 21.35 -6.16
N ILE A 117 7.66 20.14 -6.69
CA ILE A 117 7.75 19.90 -8.14
C ILE A 117 6.41 20.26 -8.83
N ILE A 118 5.31 19.71 -8.32
CA ILE A 118 4.00 19.84 -8.95
C ILE A 118 3.52 21.29 -8.95
N GLU A 119 3.70 22.04 -7.85
CA GLU A 119 3.29 23.44 -7.75
C GLU A 119 4.12 24.34 -8.68
N LYS A 120 5.43 24.08 -8.80
CA LYS A 120 6.30 24.77 -9.77
C LYS A 120 5.83 24.56 -11.21
N LEU A 121 5.40 23.35 -11.55
CA LEU A 121 4.79 23.07 -12.86
C LEU A 121 3.41 23.75 -12.98
N ALA A 122 2.56 23.62 -11.97
CA ALA A 122 1.21 24.19 -11.97
C ALA A 122 1.19 25.73 -12.03
N ALA A 123 2.28 26.42 -11.73
CA ALA A 123 2.43 27.87 -11.91
C ALA A 123 2.73 28.30 -13.36
N ARG A 124 3.06 27.37 -14.26
CA ARG A 124 3.51 27.67 -15.64
C ARG A 124 2.43 27.42 -16.70
N ASN A 125 2.34 28.30 -17.69
CA ASN A 125 1.37 28.18 -18.81
C ASN A 125 2.00 27.78 -20.14
N ASP A 126 3.33 27.62 -20.19
CA ASP A 126 4.14 27.30 -21.37
C ASP A 126 4.58 25.81 -21.41
N LEU A 127 3.97 24.98 -20.56
CA LEU A 127 4.33 23.57 -20.45
C LEU A 127 3.86 22.75 -21.64
N THR A 128 4.59 21.68 -21.94
CA THR A 128 4.24 20.67 -22.95
C THR A 128 4.48 19.27 -22.39
N GLY A 129 4.10 18.23 -23.14
CA GLY A 129 4.41 16.84 -22.78
C GLY A 129 3.80 16.43 -21.43
N ASP A 130 4.56 15.68 -20.63
CA ASP A 130 4.07 15.13 -19.36
C ASP A 130 3.99 16.18 -18.24
N ASP A 131 4.85 17.21 -18.27
CA ASP A 131 4.78 18.33 -17.32
C ASP A 131 3.44 19.06 -17.43
N ALA A 132 2.95 19.27 -18.66
CA ALA A 132 1.63 19.86 -18.90
C ALA A 132 0.50 18.98 -18.35
N LYS A 133 0.61 17.64 -18.48
CA LYS A 133 -0.36 16.69 -17.93
C LYS A 133 -0.36 16.70 -16.40
N ILE A 134 0.82 16.75 -15.77
CA ILE A 134 0.98 16.84 -14.32
C ILE A 134 0.31 18.11 -13.79
N ALA A 135 0.63 19.26 -14.40
CA ALA A 135 0.04 20.54 -14.04
C ALA A 135 -1.49 20.54 -14.24
N ALA A 136 -1.98 19.98 -15.35
CA ALA A 136 -3.41 19.89 -15.64
C ALA A 136 -4.16 19.01 -14.61
N MET A 137 -3.62 17.84 -14.26
CA MET A 137 -4.24 16.97 -13.25
C MET A 137 -4.34 17.68 -11.90
N TYR A 138 -3.22 18.27 -11.44
CA TYR A 138 -3.19 19.01 -10.18
C TYR A 138 -4.20 20.18 -10.17
N ARG A 139 -4.22 21.01 -11.22
CA ARG A 139 -5.19 22.11 -11.36
C ARG A 139 -6.63 21.60 -11.32
N SER A 140 -6.92 20.49 -12.00
CA SER A 140 -8.27 19.92 -12.02
C SER A 140 -8.76 19.48 -10.63
N MET A 141 -7.87 18.99 -9.76
CA MET A 141 -8.20 18.63 -8.39
C MET A 141 -8.35 19.86 -7.46
N MET A 142 -7.61 20.92 -7.74
CA MET A 142 -7.62 22.15 -6.96
C MET A 142 -8.80 23.07 -7.31
N ASP A 143 -9.39 22.95 -8.51
CA ASP A 143 -10.54 23.76 -8.94
C ASP A 143 -11.86 23.30 -8.29
N THR A 144 -12.06 23.70 -7.04
CA THR A 144 -13.30 23.42 -6.30
C THR A 144 -14.53 24.06 -6.93
N GLN A 145 -14.40 25.19 -7.61
CA GLN A 145 -15.54 25.86 -8.22
C GLN A 145 -16.17 24.99 -9.31
N ILE A 146 -15.35 24.42 -10.21
CA ILE A 146 -15.84 23.51 -11.26
C ILE A 146 -16.38 22.22 -10.65
N ILE A 147 -15.68 21.64 -9.67
CA ILE A 147 -16.09 20.37 -9.04
C ILE A 147 -17.45 20.52 -8.34
N GLU A 148 -17.62 21.57 -7.52
CA GLU A 148 -18.88 21.83 -6.82
C GLU A 148 -20.02 22.18 -7.79
N ALA A 149 -19.74 22.95 -8.84
CA ALA A 149 -20.74 23.30 -9.84
C ALA A 149 -21.23 22.08 -10.65
N ARG A 150 -20.35 21.10 -10.91
CA ARG A 150 -20.71 19.87 -11.64
C ARG A 150 -21.35 18.82 -10.73
N ASP A 151 -21.03 18.82 -9.44
CA ASP A 151 -21.65 17.94 -8.44
C ASP A 151 -21.69 16.47 -8.90
N ALA A 152 -22.87 15.86 -9.03
CA ALA A 152 -23.05 14.49 -9.48
C ALA A 152 -23.19 14.35 -11.01
N ALA A 153 -23.25 15.45 -11.77
CA ALA A 153 -23.53 15.42 -13.20
C ALA A 153 -22.57 14.53 -14.02
N PRO A 154 -21.25 14.47 -13.73
CA PRO A 154 -20.32 13.60 -14.46
C PRO A 154 -20.67 12.10 -14.38
N LEU A 155 -21.39 11.65 -13.34
CA LEU A 155 -21.79 10.25 -13.18
C LEU A 155 -22.89 9.81 -14.14
N ALA A 156 -23.67 10.75 -14.69
CA ALA A 156 -24.91 10.45 -15.38
C ALA A 156 -24.75 9.42 -16.54
N PRO A 157 -23.70 9.48 -17.39
CA PRO A 157 -23.49 8.49 -18.44
C PRO A 157 -23.23 7.07 -17.93
N LEU A 158 -22.40 6.90 -16.89
CA LEU A 158 -22.13 5.57 -16.31
C LEU A 158 -23.36 5.02 -15.61
N LEU A 159 -24.06 5.84 -14.81
CA LEU A 159 -25.29 5.40 -14.15
C LEU A 159 -26.41 5.05 -15.15
N ALA A 160 -26.49 5.75 -16.29
CA ALA A 160 -27.39 5.38 -17.38
C ALA A 160 -27.02 4.02 -17.98
N SER A 161 -25.72 3.76 -18.15
CA SER A 161 -25.22 2.47 -18.64
C SER A 161 -25.60 1.33 -17.70
N VAL A 162 -25.36 1.46 -16.39
CA VAL A 162 -25.76 0.46 -15.36
C VAL A 162 -27.27 0.24 -15.37
N ARG A 163 -28.07 1.31 -15.38
CA ARG A 163 -29.54 1.20 -15.40
C ARG A 163 -30.07 0.47 -16.65
N SER A 164 -29.37 0.59 -17.77
CA SER A 164 -29.76 -0.01 -19.05
C SER A 164 -29.52 -1.51 -19.15
N ILE A 165 -28.79 -2.11 -18.20
CA ILE A 165 -28.54 -3.55 -18.12
C ILE A 165 -29.86 -4.30 -17.88
N LYS A 166 -30.17 -5.25 -18.77
CA LYS A 166 -31.39 -6.08 -18.79
C LYS A 166 -31.11 -7.56 -18.57
N THR A 167 -29.86 -7.99 -18.71
CA THR A 167 -29.50 -9.41 -18.58
C THR A 167 -28.28 -9.61 -17.68
N ARG A 168 -28.14 -10.82 -17.14
CA ARG A 168 -26.93 -11.22 -16.41
C ARG A 168 -25.68 -11.25 -17.29
N SER A 169 -25.83 -11.53 -18.59
CA SER A 169 -24.72 -11.48 -19.55
C SER A 169 -24.21 -10.05 -19.74
N GLU A 170 -25.11 -9.08 -19.89
CA GLU A 170 -24.76 -7.66 -19.93
C GLU A 170 -24.13 -7.17 -18.61
N MET A 171 -24.59 -7.69 -17.47
CA MET A 171 -23.96 -7.42 -16.17
C MET A 171 -22.54 -7.99 -16.09
N ALA A 172 -22.31 -9.22 -16.55
CA ALA A 172 -20.97 -9.81 -16.60
C ALA A 172 -20.04 -9.03 -17.53
N ALA A 173 -20.54 -8.57 -18.68
CA ALA A 173 -19.79 -7.67 -19.57
C ALA A 173 -19.46 -6.33 -18.90
N TRP A 174 -20.39 -5.75 -18.14
CA TRP A 174 -20.15 -4.53 -17.37
C TRP A 174 -19.06 -4.74 -16.30
N MET A 175 -19.15 -5.82 -15.53
CA MET A 175 -18.12 -6.19 -14.55
C MET A 175 -16.74 -6.34 -15.20
N GLY A 176 -16.66 -6.89 -16.42
CA GLY A 176 -15.41 -6.93 -17.18
C GLY A 176 -14.93 -5.53 -17.59
N ARG A 177 -15.84 -4.67 -18.05
CA ARG A 177 -15.51 -3.29 -18.45
C ARG A 177 -14.98 -2.46 -17.27
N SER A 178 -15.45 -2.72 -16.05
CA SER A 178 -15.04 -2.01 -14.83
C SER A 178 -13.54 -2.06 -14.53
N SER A 179 -12.77 -2.95 -15.17
CA SER A 179 -11.30 -2.92 -15.05
C SER A 179 -10.65 -1.63 -15.58
N GLY A 180 -11.34 -0.86 -16.43
CA GLY A 180 -10.85 0.39 -17.02
C GLY A 180 -11.76 1.61 -16.82
N THR A 181 -12.74 1.56 -15.93
CA THR A 181 -13.71 2.63 -15.63
C THR A 181 -14.22 2.44 -14.19
N PHE A 182 -14.96 3.39 -13.62
CA PHE A 182 -15.59 3.18 -12.32
C PHE A 182 -16.60 2.01 -12.33
N GLY A 183 -16.63 1.24 -11.26
CA GLY A 183 -17.47 0.05 -11.10
C GLY A 183 -16.68 -1.10 -10.50
N SER A 184 -17.32 -2.24 -10.31
CA SER A 184 -16.64 -3.37 -9.65
C SER A 184 -16.97 -4.70 -10.30
N SER A 185 -16.30 -5.75 -9.86
CA SER A 185 -16.56 -7.12 -10.30
C SER A 185 -16.48 -8.07 -9.11
N PHE A 186 -17.18 -9.20 -9.20
CA PHE A 186 -17.03 -10.32 -8.25
C PHE A 186 -15.70 -11.04 -8.42
N PHE A 187 -15.02 -10.81 -9.55
CA PHE A 187 -13.71 -11.37 -9.87
C PHE A 187 -12.78 -10.25 -10.34
N GLY A 188 -11.65 -10.09 -9.66
CA GLY A 188 -10.59 -9.18 -10.08
C GLY A 188 -9.74 -9.81 -11.17
N ALA A 189 -9.27 -9.02 -12.13
CA ALA A 189 -8.34 -9.46 -13.17
C ALA A 189 -7.14 -8.52 -13.24
N TYR A 190 -5.95 -9.07 -13.39
CA TYR A 190 -4.71 -8.31 -13.63
C TYR A 190 -3.76 -9.12 -14.52
N VAL A 191 -2.74 -8.46 -15.07
CA VAL A 191 -1.77 -9.09 -15.97
C VAL A 191 -0.39 -9.07 -15.31
N ALA A 192 0.20 -10.25 -15.15
CA ALA A 192 1.52 -10.42 -14.55
C ALA A 192 2.23 -11.64 -15.15
N ALA A 193 3.51 -11.79 -14.85
CA ALA A 193 4.29 -12.96 -15.24
C ALA A 193 3.62 -14.26 -14.78
N ASP A 194 3.61 -15.26 -15.65
CA ASP A 194 3.14 -16.60 -15.31
C ASP A 194 4.14 -17.29 -14.38
N GLU A 195 3.67 -17.74 -13.22
CA GLU A 195 4.50 -18.37 -12.20
C GLU A 195 5.16 -19.67 -12.66
N LYS A 196 4.60 -20.41 -13.62
CA LYS A 196 5.26 -21.60 -14.21
C LYS A 196 6.03 -21.29 -15.50
N ASN A 197 5.92 -20.07 -16.03
CA ASN A 197 6.68 -19.59 -17.18
C ASN A 197 6.89 -18.07 -17.07
N PRO A 198 7.82 -17.61 -16.21
CA PRO A 198 7.99 -16.20 -15.85
C PRO A 198 8.52 -15.31 -16.98
N ARG A 199 8.66 -15.86 -18.19
CA ARG A 199 9.04 -15.15 -19.41
C ARG A 199 7.84 -14.58 -20.17
N VAL A 200 6.62 -15.00 -19.86
CA VAL A 200 5.39 -14.57 -20.55
C VAL A 200 4.37 -14.06 -19.53
N ASN A 201 3.66 -13.00 -19.88
CA ASN A 201 2.57 -12.50 -19.07
C ASN A 201 1.28 -13.29 -19.30
N VAL A 202 0.53 -13.54 -18.24
CA VAL A 202 -0.77 -14.22 -18.23
C VAL A 202 -1.82 -13.37 -17.53
N VAL A 203 -3.08 -13.60 -17.86
CA VAL A 203 -4.19 -13.08 -17.06
C VAL A 203 -4.27 -13.85 -15.75
N ASN A 204 -4.19 -13.13 -14.64
CA ASN A 204 -4.44 -13.66 -13.31
C ASN A 204 -5.82 -13.18 -12.84
N MET A 205 -6.57 -14.06 -12.19
CA MET A 205 -7.88 -13.75 -11.64
C MET A 205 -7.96 -14.11 -10.16
N VAL A 206 -8.58 -13.24 -9.37
CA VAL A 206 -8.75 -13.39 -7.92
C VAL A 206 -10.20 -13.15 -7.50
N GLN A 207 -10.60 -13.71 -6.37
CA GLN A 207 -11.88 -13.41 -5.72
C GLN A 207 -11.97 -11.91 -5.40
N SER A 208 -13.17 -11.34 -5.55
CA SER A 208 -13.45 -9.93 -5.28
C SER A 208 -14.92 -9.78 -4.83
N GLY A 209 -15.49 -8.58 -4.95
CA GLY A 209 -16.92 -8.33 -4.74
C GLY A 209 -17.30 -7.87 -3.33
N LEU A 210 -16.33 -7.60 -2.45
CA LEU A 210 -16.58 -7.09 -1.10
C LEU A 210 -16.26 -5.59 -1.00
N GLY A 211 -17.09 -4.83 -0.28
CA GLY A 211 -16.81 -3.44 0.03
C GLY A 211 -16.21 -3.17 1.41
N LEU A 212 -16.09 -4.16 2.30
CA LEU A 212 -15.30 -4.08 3.54
C LEU A 212 -13.89 -4.66 3.36
N PRO A 213 -12.92 -4.33 4.24
CA PRO A 213 -11.50 -4.67 4.03
C PRO A 213 -11.16 -6.18 3.91
N ASP A 214 -12.00 -7.04 4.48
CA ASP A 214 -11.80 -8.50 4.47
C ASP A 214 -13.14 -9.24 4.64
N ARG A 215 -13.18 -10.53 4.28
CA ARG A 215 -14.35 -11.40 4.52
C ARG A 215 -14.74 -11.43 5.99
N ASP A 216 -13.78 -11.35 6.90
CA ASP A 216 -14.03 -11.46 8.33
C ASP A 216 -14.83 -10.27 8.89
N TYR A 217 -14.83 -9.12 8.22
CA TYR A 217 -15.70 -7.98 8.56
C TYR A 217 -17.19 -8.30 8.38
N TYR A 218 -17.53 -9.30 7.58
CA TYR A 218 -18.91 -9.73 7.38
C TYR A 218 -19.33 -10.86 8.33
N LEU A 219 -18.36 -11.59 8.89
CA LEU A 219 -18.56 -12.91 9.48
C LEU A 219 -18.23 -12.97 10.98
N LYS A 220 -17.33 -12.13 11.48
CA LYS A 220 -16.94 -12.12 12.89
C LYS A 220 -17.71 -11.07 13.69
N GLU A 221 -18.15 -11.44 14.89
CA GLU A 221 -18.96 -10.60 15.78
C GLU A 221 -18.25 -9.30 16.17
N ASN A 222 -16.93 -9.32 16.34
CA ASN A 222 -16.13 -8.14 16.69
C ASN A 222 -16.05 -7.09 15.57
N PHE A 223 -16.62 -7.34 14.38
CA PHE A 223 -16.78 -6.38 13.29
C PHE A 223 -18.24 -6.05 12.96
N ALA A 224 -19.21 -6.53 13.76
CA ALA A 224 -20.63 -6.30 13.51
C ALA A 224 -21.00 -4.81 13.46
N ASP A 225 -20.37 -3.97 14.29
CA ASP A 225 -20.57 -2.52 14.26
C ASP A 225 -20.10 -1.89 12.94
N LYS A 226 -18.98 -2.36 12.39
CA LYS A 226 -18.42 -1.89 11.11
C LYS A 226 -19.31 -2.30 9.94
N LYS A 227 -19.82 -3.54 9.96
CA LYS A 227 -20.77 -4.03 8.97
C LYS A 227 -22.07 -3.21 8.97
N ALA A 228 -22.61 -2.91 10.16
CA ALA A 228 -23.81 -2.07 10.28
C ALA A 228 -23.59 -0.64 9.75
N LYS A 229 -22.44 -0.02 10.06
CA LYS A 229 -22.06 1.30 9.53
C LYS A 229 -21.85 1.29 8.01
N TYR A 230 -21.34 0.18 7.49
CA TYR A 230 -21.19 0.00 6.04
C TYR A 230 -22.54 -0.04 5.32
N GLU A 231 -23.54 -0.74 5.88
CA GLU A 231 -24.90 -0.72 5.32
C GLU A 231 -25.48 0.70 5.24
N ILE A 232 -25.28 1.49 6.30
CA ILE A 232 -25.68 2.92 6.32
C ILE A 232 -24.95 3.70 5.22
N TYR A 233 -23.64 3.50 5.10
CA TYR A 233 -22.82 4.15 4.09
C TYR A 233 -23.28 3.81 2.65
N VAL A 234 -23.55 2.53 2.37
CA VAL A 234 -24.10 2.08 1.07
C VAL A 234 -25.41 2.80 0.78
N ALA A 235 -26.32 2.88 1.76
CA ALA A 235 -27.58 3.59 1.61
C ALA A 235 -27.38 5.10 1.36
N ASP A 236 -26.44 5.74 2.05
CA ASP A 236 -26.15 7.16 1.88
C ASP A 236 -25.59 7.48 0.49
N MET A 237 -24.65 6.67 -0.01
CA MET A 237 -24.09 6.84 -1.35
C MET A 237 -25.17 6.67 -2.43
N LEU A 238 -26.07 5.70 -2.28
CA LEU A 238 -27.23 5.52 -3.16
C LEU A 238 -28.21 6.71 -3.10
N ARG A 239 -28.45 7.29 -1.92
CA ARG A 239 -29.29 8.49 -1.76
C ARG A 239 -28.70 9.72 -2.46
N LEU A 240 -27.37 9.89 -2.43
CA LEU A 240 -26.70 11.04 -3.07
C LEU A 240 -26.93 11.14 -4.58
N VAL A 241 -27.30 10.02 -5.22
CA VAL A 241 -27.62 9.94 -6.66
C VAL A 241 -29.10 9.66 -6.92
N GLY A 242 -29.95 9.75 -5.89
CA GLY A 242 -31.40 9.58 -6.02
C GLY A 242 -31.85 8.15 -6.34
N TYR A 243 -31.11 7.12 -5.93
CA TYR A 243 -31.51 5.73 -6.14
C TYR A 243 -32.77 5.39 -5.31
N PRO A 244 -33.83 4.82 -5.91
CA PRO A 244 -35.07 4.52 -5.20
C PRO A 244 -34.86 3.42 -4.16
N ASN A 245 -35.55 3.50 -3.02
CA ASN A 245 -35.49 2.50 -1.94
C ASN A 245 -34.06 2.19 -1.46
N ALA A 246 -33.17 3.19 -1.44
CA ALA A 246 -31.75 3.05 -1.10
C ALA A 246 -31.47 2.24 0.18
N ALA A 247 -32.31 2.37 1.21
CA ALA A 247 -32.14 1.61 2.47
C ALA A 247 -32.36 0.09 2.28
N GLN A 248 -33.34 -0.31 1.48
CA GLN A 248 -33.57 -1.73 1.19
C GLN A 248 -32.48 -2.25 0.25
N ALA A 249 -32.12 -1.47 -0.78
CA ALA A 249 -31.06 -1.83 -1.70
C ALA A 249 -29.72 -2.05 -0.97
N ALA A 250 -29.40 -1.22 0.02
CA ALA A 250 -28.21 -1.39 0.86
C ALA A 250 -28.21 -2.70 1.65
N LYS A 251 -29.35 -3.08 2.25
CA LYS A 251 -29.50 -4.38 2.93
C LYS A 251 -29.28 -5.54 1.99
N ASP A 252 -29.88 -5.48 0.80
CA ASP A 252 -29.76 -6.54 -0.21
C ASP A 252 -28.31 -6.66 -0.71
N ILE A 253 -27.62 -5.52 -0.90
CA ILE A 253 -26.19 -5.45 -1.24
C ILE A 253 -25.35 -6.11 -0.13
N VAL A 254 -25.50 -5.70 1.12
CA VAL A 254 -24.68 -6.23 2.23
C VAL A 254 -24.95 -7.72 2.46
N ALA A 255 -26.20 -8.18 2.27
CA ALA A 255 -26.55 -9.59 2.33
C ALA A 255 -25.89 -10.39 1.19
N MET A 256 -25.88 -9.86 -0.03
CA MET A 256 -25.17 -10.45 -1.16
C MET A 256 -23.65 -10.51 -0.92
N GLU A 257 -23.02 -9.42 -0.50
CA GLU A 257 -21.59 -9.39 -0.17
C GLU A 257 -21.25 -10.35 0.98
N THR A 258 -22.15 -10.53 1.95
CA THR A 258 -21.97 -11.53 3.02
C THR A 258 -21.89 -12.95 2.46
N LYS A 259 -22.74 -13.31 1.49
CA LYS A 259 -22.67 -14.63 0.81
C LYS A 259 -21.35 -14.82 0.06
N ILE A 260 -20.82 -13.76 -0.56
CA ILE A 260 -19.49 -13.79 -1.19
C ILE A 260 -18.41 -14.03 -0.12
N ALA A 261 -18.47 -13.33 1.01
CA ALA A 261 -17.53 -13.47 2.12
C ALA A 261 -17.53 -14.89 2.70
N GLU A 262 -18.70 -15.51 2.86
CA GLU A 262 -18.84 -16.89 3.38
C GLU A 262 -18.06 -17.91 2.54
N VAL A 263 -18.04 -17.75 1.21
CA VAL A 263 -17.41 -18.70 0.28
C VAL A 263 -15.99 -18.30 -0.16
N SER A 264 -15.56 -17.10 0.21
CA SER A 264 -14.23 -16.55 -0.05
C SER A 264 -13.15 -17.24 0.80
N TRP A 265 -11.96 -17.45 0.23
CA TRP A 265 -10.79 -17.90 0.97
C TRP A 265 -10.34 -16.84 1.98
N THR A 266 -9.77 -17.30 3.09
CA THR A 266 -9.09 -16.46 4.09
C THR A 266 -7.80 -15.89 3.52
N ARG A 267 -7.28 -14.81 4.10
CA ARG A 267 -5.98 -14.25 3.69
C ARG A 267 -4.82 -15.22 3.89
N ILE A 268 -4.89 -16.11 4.87
CA ILE A 268 -3.86 -17.13 5.11
C ILE A 268 -3.83 -18.13 3.95
N GLU A 269 -4.98 -18.61 3.48
CA GLU A 269 -5.06 -19.51 2.33
C GLU A 269 -4.56 -18.86 1.03
N ARG A 270 -4.85 -17.57 0.84
CA ARG A 270 -4.48 -16.80 -0.36
C ARG A 270 -2.99 -16.50 -0.50
N ARG A 271 -2.19 -16.74 0.55
CA ARG A 271 -0.73 -16.54 0.52
C ARG A 271 0.01 -17.73 -0.08
N ASP A 272 -0.60 -18.91 -0.10
CA ASP A 272 0.04 -20.16 -0.53
C ASP A 272 0.18 -20.19 -2.06
N SER A 273 1.39 -19.87 -2.56
CA SER A 273 1.66 -19.75 -4.00
C SER A 273 1.37 -21.03 -4.78
N THR A 274 1.50 -22.20 -4.13
CA THR A 274 1.21 -23.49 -4.76
C THR A 274 -0.29 -23.72 -4.92
N LYS A 275 -1.11 -23.20 -4.01
CA LYS A 275 -2.58 -23.31 -4.07
C LYS A 275 -3.21 -22.27 -4.98
N THR A 276 -2.61 -21.10 -5.13
CA THR A 276 -3.14 -20.02 -5.96
C THR A 276 -2.83 -20.18 -7.46
N TYR A 277 -1.94 -21.11 -7.83
CA TYR A 277 -1.64 -21.36 -9.23
C TYR A 277 -2.58 -22.43 -9.84
N ASN A 278 -3.71 -21.99 -10.40
CA ASN A 278 -4.66 -22.87 -11.06
C ASN A 278 -4.93 -22.41 -12.52
N PRO A 279 -4.19 -22.95 -13.51
CA PRO A 279 -4.33 -22.53 -14.90
C PRO A 279 -5.56 -23.15 -15.57
N PHE A 280 -6.28 -22.32 -16.34
CA PHE A 280 -7.41 -22.72 -17.18
C PHE A 280 -7.29 -22.03 -18.55
N SER A 281 -7.81 -22.65 -19.60
CA SER A 281 -8.33 -21.89 -20.74
C SER A 281 -9.63 -21.18 -20.34
N ARG A 282 -10.00 -20.12 -21.06
CA ARG A 282 -11.27 -19.40 -20.81
C ARG A 282 -12.50 -20.31 -20.92
N ALA A 283 -12.46 -21.29 -21.83
CA ALA A 283 -13.54 -22.25 -22.00
C ALA A 283 -13.60 -23.27 -20.87
N GLU A 284 -12.46 -23.69 -20.30
CA GLU A 284 -12.43 -24.57 -19.13
C GLU A 284 -12.91 -23.84 -17.87
N LEU A 285 -12.52 -22.58 -17.67
CA LEU A 285 -13.02 -21.78 -16.56
C LEU A 285 -14.55 -21.65 -16.62
N ALA A 286 -15.10 -21.41 -17.81
CA ALA A 286 -16.55 -21.32 -17.99
C ALA A 286 -17.30 -22.61 -17.61
N LYS A 287 -16.68 -23.78 -17.81
CA LYS A 287 -17.23 -25.08 -17.37
C LYS A 287 -17.01 -25.31 -15.88
N TYR A 288 -15.88 -24.86 -15.34
CA TYR A 288 -15.49 -25.07 -13.95
C TYR A 288 -16.30 -24.22 -12.97
N ALA A 289 -16.60 -22.96 -13.35
CA ALA A 289 -17.36 -22.02 -12.54
C ALA A 289 -18.63 -21.54 -13.28
N PRO A 290 -19.64 -22.40 -13.50
CA PRO A 290 -20.87 -22.00 -14.18
C PRO A 290 -21.66 -20.97 -13.35
N GLY A 291 -22.63 -20.30 -14.00
CA GLY A 291 -23.48 -19.30 -13.34
C GLY A 291 -23.08 -17.85 -13.62
N PHE A 292 -21.86 -17.62 -14.12
CA PHE A 292 -21.36 -16.33 -14.58
C PHE A 292 -20.99 -16.41 -16.07
N ASP A 293 -21.34 -15.39 -16.86
CA ASP A 293 -21.02 -15.35 -18.29
C ASP A 293 -19.57 -14.88 -18.50
N TRP A 294 -18.63 -15.82 -18.37
CA TRP A 294 -17.21 -15.56 -18.52
C TRP A 294 -16.84 -15.02 -19.90
N ALA A 295 -17.54 -15.44 -20.96
CA ALA A 295 -17.26 -14.95 -22.31
C ALA A 295 -17.61 -13.45 -22.43
N ALA A 296 -18.77 -13.05 -21.89
CA ALA A 296 -19.16 -11.65 -21.81
C ALA A 296 -18.20 -10.83 -20.94
N PHE A 297 -17.79 -11.36 -19.78
CA PHE A 297 -16.80 -10.73 -18.90
C PHE A 297 -15.46 -10.50 -19.60
N PHE A 298 -14.85 -11.54 -20.19
CA PHE A 298 -13.56 -11.41 -20.86
C PHE A 298 -13.64 -10.43 -22.03
N LYS A 299 -14.76 -10.40 -22.77
CA LYS A 299 -14.97 -9.41 -23.83
C LYS A 299 -15.07 -7.98 -23.28
N GLY A 300 -15.83 -7.78 -22.20
CA GLY A 300 -15.93 -6.48 -21.52
C GLY A 300 -14.57 -5.99 -20.99
N ALA A 301 -13.77 -6.91 -20.47
CA ALA A 301 -12.42 -6.65 -19.98
C ALA A 301 -11.37 -6.53 -21.09
N GLN A 302 -11.72 -6.75 -22.37
CA GLN A 302 -10.77 -6.81 -23.49
C GLN A 302 -9.70 -7.91 -23.35
N LEU A 303 -10.05 -8.99 -22.65
CA LEU A 303 -9.23 -10.18 -22.40
C LEU A 303 -9.73 -11.40 -23.20
N ASP A 304 -10.62 -11.18 -24.18
CA ASP A 304 -11.20 -12.23 -25.03
C ASP A 304 -10.20 -12.83 -26.05
N LYS A 305 -8.94 -12.42 -25.99
CA LYS A 305 -7.83 -13.02 -26.73
C LYS A 305 -6.85 -13.80 -25.85
N ALA A 306 -6.96 -13.71 -24.52
CA ALA A 306 -6.05 -14.38 -23.60
C ALA A 306 -6.03 -15.90 -23.86
N SER A 307 -4.83 -16.46 -24.02
CA SER A 307 -4.63 -17.88 -24.24
C SER A 307 -4.86 -18.70 -22.97
N LYS A 308 -4.50 -18.13 -21.81
CA LYS A 308 -4.51 -18.76 -20.51
C LYS A 308 -4.96 -17.77 -19.43
N VAL A 309 -5.62 -18.31 -18.42
CA VAL A 309 -6.03 -17.60 -17.20
C VAL A 309 -5.58 -18.41 -15.99
N VAL A 310 -4.90 -17.78 -15.04
CA VAL A 310 -4.55 -18.39 -13.75
C VAL A 310 -5.54 -17.89 -12.70
N VAL A 311 -6.21 -18.83 -12.02
CA VAL A 311 -7.21 -18.53 -11.00
C VAL A 311 -6.62 -18.75 -9.61
N GLY A 312 -6.58 -17.70 -8.78
CA GLY A 312 -6.08 -17.75 -7.40
C GLY A 312 -6.92 -18.68 -6.52
N GLU A 313 -8.09 -18.20 -6.11
CA GLU A 313 -8.96 -18.89 -5.15
C GLU A 313 -9.92 -19.86 -5.86
N ASN A 314 -9.38 -20.85 -6.57
CA ASN A 314 -10.14 -21.69 -7.51
C ASN A 314 -11.43 -22.29 -6.93
N THR A 315 -11.44 -22.78 -5.69
CA THR A 315 -12.63 -23.40 -5.09
C THR A 315 -13.69 -22.39 -4.63
N ALA A 316 -13.32 -21.10 -4.51
CA ALA A 316 -14.27 -20.01 -4.27
C ALA A 316 -14.98 -19.57 -5.57
N PHE A 317 -14.29 -19.62 -6.71
CA PHE A 317 -14.82 -19.15 -8.00
C PHE A 317 -16.19 -19.73 -8.40
N PRO A 318 -16.40 -21.06 -8.42
CA PRO A 318 -17.72 -21.63 -8.74
C PRO A 318 -18.80 -21.21 -7.74
N LYS A 319 -18.44 -21.03 -6.47
CA LYS A 319 -19.39 -20.62 -5.42
C LYS A 319 -19.78 -19.15 -5.56
N ILE A 320 -18.82 -18.27 -5.85
CA ILE A 320 -19.06 -16.85 -6.12
C ILE A 320 -19.87 -16.67 -7.42
N ALA A 321 -19.58 -17.46 -8.46
CA ALA A 321 -20.35 -17.47 -9.70
C ALA A 321 -21.82 -17.89 -9.45
N GLN A 322 -22.05 -18.84 -8.55
CA GLN A 322 -23.39 -19.21 -8.10
C GLN A 322 -24.08 -18.08 -7.32
N VAL A 323 -23.36 -17.38 -6.43
CA VAL A 323 -23.90 -16.18 -5.73
C VAL A 323 -24.36 -15.13 -6.75
N PHE A 324 -23.58 -14.88 -7.80
CA PHE A 324 -23.98 -13.99 -8.90
C PHE A 324 -25.25 -14.49 -9.60
N ALA A 325 -25.32 -15.77 -9.95
CA ALA A 325 -26.47 -16.37 -10.63
C ALA A 325 -27.76 -16.21 -9.81
N ASP A 326 -27.68 -16.46 -8.50
CA ASP A 326 -28.82 -16.44 -7.58
C ASP A 326 -29.24 -15.03 -7.17
N THR A 327 -28.37 -14.04 -7.34
CA THR A 327 -28.67 -12.65 -6.98
C THR A 327 -29.66 -12.04 -7.96
N PRO A 328 -30.72 -11.34 -7.49
CA PRO A 328 -31.62 -10.59 -8.36
C PRO A 328 -30.87 -9.53 -9.18
N LEU A 329 -31.19 -9.39 -10.47
CA LEU A 329 -30.52 -8.43 -11.35
C LEU A 329 -30.59 -6.99 -10.82
N GLU A 330 -31.71 -6.60 -10.19
CA GLU A 330 -31.85 -5.26 -9.60
C GLU A 330 -30.94 -5.04 -8.38
N THR A 331 -30.62 -6.09 -7.62
CA THR A 331 -29.60 -6.02 -6.55
C THR A 331 -28.21 -5.84 -7.15
N LEU A 332 -27.89 -6.54 -8.25
CA LEU A 332 -26.61 -6.35 -8.96
C LEU A 332 -26.50 -4.92 -9.53
N LYS A 333 -27.58 -4.36 -10.09
CA LYS A 333 -27.60 -2.97 -10.59
C LYS A 333 -27.48 -1.95 -9.46
N ALA A 334 -28.10 -2.19 -8.31
CA ALA A 334 -27.93 -1.36 -7.13
C ALA A 334 -26.48 -1.40 -6.63
N TRP A 335 -25.89 -2.60 -6.59
CA TRP A 335 -24.50 -2.80 -6.22
C TRP A 335 -23.58 -2.02 -7.16
N GLU A 336 -23.68 -2.20 -8.48
CA GLU A 336 -22.88 -1.44 -9.44
C GLU A 336 -23.08 0.07 -9.33
N THR A 337 -24.33 0.53 -9.13
CA THR A 337 -24.60 1.95 -8.88
C THR A 337 -23.82 2.43 -7.65
N PHE A 338 -23.87 1.69 -6.55
CA PHE A 338 -23.11 2.01 -5.35
C PHE A 338 -21.59 2.01 -5.62
N ARG A 339 -21.05 0.98 -6.30
CA ARG A 339 -19.61 0.85 -6.59
C ARG A 339 -19.10 2.00 -7.47
N VAL A 340 -19.83 2.35 -8.52
CA VAL A 340 -19.51 3.52 -9.38
C VAL A 340 -19.45 4.80 -8.55
N VAL A 341 -20.42 5.03 -7.66
CA VAL A 341 -20.48 6.25 -6.84
C VAL A 341 -19.40 6.27 -5.75
N ASP A 342 -19.12 5.13 -5.12
CA ASP A 342 -18.08 4.95 -4.10
C ASP A 342 -16.69 5.24 -4.66
N GLU A 343 -16.35 4.67 -5.83
CA GLU A 343 -15.04 4.86 -6.45
C GLU A 343 -14.86 6.25 -7.06
N ALA A 344 -15.94 6.85 -7.59
CA ALA A 344 -15.91 8.20 -8.12
C ALA A 344 -15.91 9.29 -7.03
N ALA A 345 -16.32 8.98 -5.80
CA ALA A 345 -16.52 9.94 -4.73
C ALA A 345 -15.37 10.95 -4.51
N PRO A 346 -14.08 10.55 -4.58
CA PRO A 346 -12.96 11.48 -4.41
C PRO A 346 -12.88 12.60 -5.47
N TYR A 347 -13.57 12.43 -6.60
CA TYR A 347 -13.49 13.27 -7.80
C TYR A 347 -14.78 14.07 -8.06
N LEU A 348 -15.70 14.09 -7.08
CA LEU A 348 -17.00 14.77 -7.14
C LEU A 348 -17.06 15.90 -6.09
N SER A 349 -18.23 16.53 -5.94
CA SER A 349 -18.47 17.56 -4.93
C SER A 349 -18.22 17.09 -3.49
N GLU A 350 -18.03 18.06 -2.61
CA GLU A 350 -17.70 17.86 -1.20
C GLU A 350 -18.67 16.92 -0.47
N ARG A 351 -19.95 16.86 -0.85
CA ARG A 351 -20.90 15.95 -0.21
C ARG A 351 -20.57 14.47 -0.46
N PHE A 352 -20.04 14.12 -1.64
CA PHE A 352 -19.59 12.76 -1.94
C PHE A 352 -18.29 12.47 -1.22
N VAL A 353 -17.32 13.38 -1.35
CA VAL A 353 -16.00 13.29 -0.71
C VAL A 353 -16.13 13.08 0.81
N ARG A 354 -16.96 13.90 1.47
CA ARG A 354 -17.19 13.82 2.93
C ARG A 354 -17.90 12.54 3.35
N THR A 355 -18.87 12.08 2.56
CA THR A 355 -19.60 10.83 2.87
C THR A 355 -18.67 9.62 2.78
N ALA A 356 -17.89 9.54 1.69
CA ALA A 356 -16.87 8.51 1.52
C ALA A 356 -15.80 8.57 2.63
N TRP A 357 -15.25 9.75 2.91
CA TRP A 357 -14.24 9.94 3.96
C TRP A 357 -14.75 9.52 5.35
N THR A 358 -15.99 9.89 5.68
CA THR A 358 -16.60 9.60 6.98
C THR A 358 -16.58 8.10 7.23
N PHE A 359 -17.01 7.28 6.27
CA PHE A 359 -16.97 5.83 6.46
C PHE A 359 -15.56 5.25 6.26
N ARG A 360 -14.95 5.50 5.10
CA ARG A 360 -13.71 4.83 4.66
C ARG A 360 -12.51 5.14 5.54
N SER A 361 -12.36 6.38 5.98
CA SER A 361 -11.17 6.82 6.71
C SER A 361 -11.44 7.05 8.19
N LYS A 362 -12.58 7.66 8.54
CA LYS A 362 -12.93 7.93 9.93
C LYS A 362 -13.52 6.71 10.65
N GLU A 363 -14.59 6.09 10.15
CA GLU A 363 -15.21 4.96 10.83
C GLU A 363 -14.37 3.67 10.79
N LEU A 364 -13.73 3.36 9.66
CA LEU A 364 -12.86 2.18 9.54
C LEU A 364 -11.49 2.40 10.19
N GLY A 365 -10.79 3.48 9.81
CA GLY A 365 -9.39 3.72 10.22
C GLY A 365 -9.21 4.61 11.46
N GLY A 366 -10.24 5.31 11.93
CA GLY A 366 -10.15 6.23 13.05
C GLY A 366 -9.52 7.59 12.73
N GLN A 367 -9.43 7.98 11.46
CA GLN A 367 -8.88 9.28 11.06
C GLN A 367 -9.74 10.43 11.62
N LYS A 368 -9.12 11.44 12.24
CA LYS A 368 -9.85 12.53 12.91
C LYS A 368 -10.28 13.65 11.96
N GLN A 369 -9.47 13.92 10.94
CA GLN A 369 -9.71 14.93 9.92
C GLN A 369 -9.37 14.39 8.53
N GLN A 370 -9.95 14.97 7.50
CA GLN A 370 -9.59 14.61 6.13
C GLN A 370 -8.24 15.22 5.77
N ARG A 371 -7.45 14.49 4.97
CA ARG A 371 -6.24 15.05 4.34
C ARG A 371 -6.61 16.33 3.57
N PRO A 372 -5.85 17.42 3.74
CA PRO A 372 -6.08 18.64 2.99
C PRO A 372 -6.06 18.39 1.48
N ARG A 373 -6.79 19.20 0.72
CA ARG A 373 -7.04 18.97 -0.70
C ARG A 373 -5.77 18.85 -1.53
N TRP A 374 -4.74 19.65 -1.23
CA TRP A 374 -3.46 19.59 -1.93
C TRP A 374 -2.80 18.21 -1.82
N LYS A 375 -2.79 17.58 -0.62
CA LYS A 375 -2.28 16.21 -0.42
C LYS A 375 -3.02 15.19 -1.28
N ARG A 376 -4.34 15.34 -1.36
CA ARG A 376 -5.18 14.49 -2.24
C ARG A 376 -4.90 14.75 -3.72
N ALA A 377 -4.55 15.98 -4.10
CA ALA A 377 -4.11 16.32 -5.46
C ALA A 377 -2.76 15.69 -5.82
N ILE A 378 -1.81 15.66 -4.89
CA ILE A 378 -0.55 14.92 -5.08
C ILE A 378 -0.84 13.44 -5.32
N SER A 379 -1.69 12.81 -4.50
CA SER A 379 -2.09 11.42 -4.71
C SER A 379 -2.78 11.17 -6.06
N ALA A 380 -3.58 12.12 -6.56
CA ALA A 380 -4.21 12.01 -7.89
C ALA A 380 -3.18 12.09 -9.04
N VAL A 381 -2.18 12.97 -8.91
CA VAL A 381 -1.05 13.04 -9.86
C VAL A 381 -0.24 11.74 -9.80
N GLU A 382 0.14 11.27 -8.61
CA GLU A 382 0.91 10.04 -8.44
C GLU A 382 0.19 8.81 -9.03
N GLY A 383 -1.13 8.68 -8.77
CA GLY A 383 -1.94 7.59 -9.31
C GLY A 383 -2.12 7.61 -10.84
N SER A 384 -1.85 8.74 -11.49
CA SER A 384 -2.06 8.91 -12.94
C SER A 384 -0.75 8.97 -13.73
N LEU A 385 0.22 9.70 -13.21
CA LEU A 385 1.46 10.13 -13.89
C LEU A 385 2.68 9.89 -12.99
N GLY A 386 2.59 8.93 -12.06
CA GLY A 386 3.59 8.72 -11.02
C GLY A 386 5.01 8.51 -11.54
N GLU A 387 5.20 7.79 -12.64
CA GLU A 387 6.54 7.60 -13.21
C GLU A 387 7.07 8.87 -13.90
N ALA A 388 6.19 9.65 -14.53
CA ALA A 388 6.57 10.95 -15.09
C ALA A 388 6.99 11.94 -14.01
N LEU A 389 6.26 11.98 -12.87
CA LEU A 389 6.68 12.74 -11.69
C LEU A 389 8.00 12.22 -11.12
N GLY A 390 8.15 10.90 -11.07
CA GLY A 390 9.35 10.21 -10.58
C GLY A 390 10.62 10.60 -11.31
N ARG A 391 10.55 10.87 -12.63
CA ARG A 391 11.70 11.38 -13.42
C ARG A 391 12.25 12.68 -12.84
N THR A 392 11.36 13.63 -12.57
CA THR A 392 11.75 14.93 -12.01
C THR A 392 12.18 14.78 -10.56
N TYR A 393 11.49 13.93 -9.77
CA TYR A 393 11.84 13.65 -8.39
C TYR A 393 13.29 13.17 -8.24
N VAL A 394 13.72 12.18 -9.02
CA VAL A 394 15.09 11.65 -8.90
C VAL A 394 16.15 12.60 -9.44
N ALA A 395 15.81 13.40 -10.46
CA ALA A 395 16.70 14.43 -10.97
C ALA A 395 17.01 15.50 -9.90
N GLU A 396 16.05 15.82 -9.02
CA GLU A 396 16.21 16.83 -7.97
C GLU A 396 16.73 16.24 -6.64
N TYR A 397 16.31 15.03 -6.26
CA TYR A 397 16.48 14.54 -4.88
C TYR A 397 17.27 13.24 -4.70
N PHE A 398 17.77 12.61 -5.78
CA PHE A 398 18.51 11.35 -5.68
C PHE A 398 19.85 11.38 -6.44
N PRO A 399 20.96 11.81 -5.78
CA PRO A 399 22.26 11.94 -6.43
C PRO A 399 22.90 10.57 -6.73
N ALA A 400 23.76 10.54 -7.75
CA ALA A 400 24.45 9.32 -8.19
C ALA A 400 25.32 8.66 -7.10
N GLU A 401 25.87 9.44 -6.18
CA GLU A 401 26.66 8.92 -5.04
C GLU A 401 25.83 8.02 -4.12
N SER A 402 24.58 8.41 -3.82
CA SER A 402 23.66 7.60 -3.00
C SER A 402 23.38 6.25 -3.66
N LYS A 403 23.22 6.23 -5.00
CA LYS A 403 23.05 4.98 -5.76
C LYS A 403 24.28 4.08 -5.66
N ALA A 404 25.49 4.65 -5.73
CA ALA A 404 26.73 3.89 -5.62
C ALA A 404 26.93 3.28 -4.22
N LYS A 405 26.72 4.08 -3.16
CA LYS A 405 26.78 3.60 -1.76
C LYS A 405 25.74 2.50 -1.49
N MET A 406 24.52 2.68 -2.00
CA MET A 406 23.47 1.68 -1.89
C MET A 406 23.85 0.38 -2.61
N LYS A 407 24.47 0.46 -3.79
CA LYS A 407 24.95 -0.73 -4.51
C LYS A 407 25.99 -1.50 -3.68
N ALA A 408 26.97 -0.81 -3.10
CA ALA A 408 27.98 -1.45 -2.26
C ALA A 408 27.35 -2.17 -1.06
N LEU A 409 26.38 -1.53 -0.41
CA LEU A 409 25.62 -2.13 0.69
C LEU A 409 24.91 -3.42 0.23
N VAL A 410 24.18 -3.38 -0.90
CA VAL A 410 23.54 -4.59 -1.44
C VAL A 410 24.55 -5.72 -1.72
N ASP A 411 25.72 -5.39 -2.27
CA ASP A 411 26.77 -6.39 -2.54
C ASP A 411 27.27 -7.05 -1.22
N ASP A 412 27.38 -6.29 -0.13
CA ASP A 412 27.75 -6.82 1.20
C ASP A 412 26.67 -7.75 1.77
N LEU A 413 25.40 -7.34 1.65
CA LEU A 413 24.25 -8.12 2.15
C LEU A 413 24.10 -9.45 1.37
N LEU A 414 24.30 -9.44 0.05
CA LEU A 414 24.33 -10.65 -0.77
C LEU A 414 25.50 -11.57 -0.37
N SER A 415 26.66 -10.99 -0.08
CA SER A 415 27.83 -11.74 0.40
C SER A 415 27.58 -12.38 1.77
N ALA A 416 26.94 -11.66 2.68
CA ALA A 416 26.55 -12.19 3.99
C ALA A 416 25.54 -13.34 3.85
N MET A 417 24.50 -13.18 3.02
CA MET A 417 23.51 -14.24 2.78
C MET A 417 24.16 -15.49 2.17
N LYS A 418 25.09 -15.32 1.23
CA LYS A 418 25.86 -16.45 0.66
C LYS A 418 26.59 -17.23 1.76
N ILE A 419 27.32 -16.55 2.64
CA ILE A 419 28.08 -17.17 3.73
C ILE A 419 27.12 -17.86 4.72
N ARG A 420 25.95 -17.27 4.98
CA ARG A 420 24.93 -17.87 5.83
C ARG A 420 24.43 -19.20 5.28
N ILE A 421 24.01 -19.24 4.01
CA ILE A 421 23.54 -20.46 3.34
C ILE A 421 24.59 -21.57 3.44
N ASP A 422 25.86 -21.26 3.17
CA ASP A 422 26.95 -22.25 3.23
C ASP A 422 27.11 -22.86 4.63
N ASN A 423 26.88 -22.08 5.68
CA ASN A 423 27.03 -22.48 7.07
C ASN A 423 25.77 -23.10 7.71
N LEU A 424 24.62 -23.16 7.02
CA LEU A 424 23.42 -23.79 7.57
C LEU A 424 23.65 -25.27 7.92
N THR A 425 23.45 -25.67 9.17
CA THR A 425 23.70 -27.07 9.59
C THR A 425 22.51 -27.99 9.35
N TRP A 426 21.33 -27.42 9.11
CA TRP A 426 20.08 -28.18 8.97
C TRP A 426 19.73 -28.51 7.51
N MET A 427 20.29 -27.79 6.54
CA MET A 427 20.00 -27.92 5.10
C MET A 427 21.04 -28.81 4.39
N SER A 428 20.57 -29.73 3.54
CA SER A 428 21.45 -30.62 2.76
C SER A 428 22.33 -29.87 1.74
N PRO A 429 23.47 -30.46 1.30
CA PRO A 429 24.31 -29.87 0.26
C PRO A 429 23.57 -29.56 -1.05
N ASP A 430 22.61 -30.40 -1.45
CA ASP A 430 21.86 -30.24 -2.70
C ASP A 430 20.92 -29.03 -2.64
N THR A 431 20.13 -28.89 -1.56
CA THR A 431 19.27 -27.72 -1.37
C THR A 431 20.09 -26.43 -1.21
N LYS A 432 21.25 -26.49 -0.53
CA LYS A 432 22.18 -25.34 -0.45
C LYS A 432 22.67 -24.91 -1.82
N ALA A 433 23.06 -25.86 -2.68
CA ALA A 433 23.52 -25.54 -4.04
C ALA A 433 22.41 -24.83 -4.84
N LYS A 434 21.16 -25.24 -4.68
CA LYS A 434 20.00 -24.57 -5.30
C LYS A 434 19.71 -23.19 -4.71
N ALA A 435 19.84 -23.03 -3.39
CA ALA A 435 19.72 -21.72 -2.75
C ALA A 435 20.82 -20.74 -3.23
N GLN A 436 22.07 -21.23 -3.39
CA GLN A 436 23.17 -20.45 -3.97
C GLN A 436 22.92 -20.10 -5.44
N GLU A 437 22.40 -21.05 -6.23
CA GLU A 437 22.01 -20.79 -7.62
C GLU A 437 20.98 -19.65 -7.69
N LYS A 438 19.94 -19.72 -6.85
CA LYS A 438 18.92 -18.68 -6.75
C LYS A 438 19.51 -17.33 -6.35
N LEU A 439 20.31 -17.29 -5.29
CA LEU A 439 20.95 -16.06 -4.81
C LEU A 439 21.83 -15.42 -5.89
N SER A 440 22.57 -16.22 -6.65
CA SER A 440 23.45 -15.74 -7.73
C SER A 440 22.70 -15.09 -8.91
N LYS A 441 21.40 -15.37 -9.05
CA LYS A 441 20.53 -14.86 -10.12
C LYS A 441 19.69 -13.65 -9.69
N PHE A 442 19.85 -13.14 -8.48
CA PHE A 442 19.12 -11.95 -8.01
C PHE A 442 19.38 -10.74 -8.93
N VAL A 443 18.31 -10.09 -9.34
CA VAL A 443 18.37 -8.79 -10.03
C VAL A 443 18.16 -7.67 -9.02
N VAL A 444 19.00 -6.65 -9.07
CA VAL A 444 18.95 -5.53 -8.12
C VAL A 444 18.58 -4.24 -8.87
N LYS A 445 17.50 -3.57 -8.42
CA LYS A 445 17.02 -2.30 -8.97
C LYS A 445 17.07 -1.21 -7.88
N ILE A 446 17.77 -0.12 -8.15
CA ILE A 446 18.06 0.93 -7.15
C ILE A 446 17.70 2.32 -7.69
N GLY A 447 16.85 3.02 -6.94
CA GLY A 447 16.45 4.41 -7.17
C GLY A 447 15.30 4.58 -8.16
N TYR A 448 15.54 4.25 -9.42
CA TYR A 448 14.65 4.58 -10.55
C TYR A 448 14.84 3.67 -11.77
N PRO A 449 13.82 3.55 -12.66
CA PRO A 449 13.91 2.75 -13.87
C PRO A 449 14.86 3.34 -14.92
N ASP A 450 15.51 2.47 -15.68
CA ASP A 450 16.32 2.85 -16.84
C ASP A 450 15.46 3.17 -18.07
N LYS A 451 14.25 2.61 -18.14
CA LYS A 451 13.26 2.81 -19.20
C LYS A 451 11.99 3.38 -18.59
N TRP A 452 11.58 4.54 -19.08
CA TRP A 452 10.40 5.23 -18.56
C TRP A 452 9.11 4.87 -19.31
N ARG A 453 7.98 4.84 -18.60
CA ARG A 453 6.66 4.69 -19.20
C ARG A 453 6.32 5.86 -20.14
N ASP A 454 5.76 5.51 -21.28
CA ASP A 454 5.21 6.46 -22.24
C ASP A 454 3.77 6.84 -21.87
N TYR A 455 3.51 8.14 -21.75
CA TYR A 455 2.19 8.72 -21.45
C TYR A 455 1.60 9.49 -22.64
N SER A 456 2.16 9.33 -23.85
CA SER A 456 1.69 10.03 -25.06
C SER A 456 0.20 9.80 -25.37
N GLY A 457 -0.32 8.60 -25.09
CA GLY A 457 -1.72 8.23 -25.28
C GLY A 457 -2.69 8.70 -24.18
N LEU A 458 -2.19 9.31 -23.08
CA LEU A 458 -3.03 9.79 -21.98
C LEU A 458 -3.35 11.28 -22.15
N THR A 459 -4.63 11.61 -22.21
CA THR A 459 -5.10 13.02 -22.23
C THR A 459 -5.58 13.44 -20.85
N ILE A 460 -5.02 14.55 -20.34
CA ILE A 460 -5.42 15.19 -19.09
C ILE A 460 -5.85 16.63 -19.37
N GLU A 461 -7.01 17.01 -18.85
CA GLU A 461 -7.64 18.31 -19.06
C GLU A 461 -7.82 19.03 -17.72
N ALA A 462 -7.34 20.28 -17.61
CA ALA A 462 -7.34 21.01 -16.34
C ALA A 462 -8.74 21.30 -15.76
N GLY A 463 -9.79 21.25 -16.58
CA GLY A 463 -11.18 21.51 -16.16
C GLY A 463 -12.05 20.26 -16.02
N ASP A 464 -11.47 19.06 -15.97
CA ASP A 464 -12.23 17.79 -15.99
C ASP A 464 -11.62 16.70 -15.09
N LEU A 465 -11.68 16.89 -13.77
CA LEU A 465 -11.13 15.92 -12.80
C LEU A 465 -11.72 14.50 -12.95
N TYR A 466 -13.06 14.40 -13.02
CA TYR A 466 -13.74 13.11 -13.15
C TYR A 466 -13.34 12.39 -14.44
N GLY A 467 -13.38 13.08 -15.59
CA GLY A 467 -12.99 12.47 -16.85
C GLY A 467 -11.49 12.21 -16.96
N ASN A 468 -10.63 12.99 -16.29
CA ASN A 468 -9.21 12.67 -16.16
C ASN A 468 -9.01 11.32 -15.48
N GLN A 469 -9.72 11.05 -14.39
CA GLN A 469 -9.62 9.77 -13.71
C GLN A 469 -10.12 8.61 -14.59
N GLU A 470 -11.25 8.77 -15.28
CA GLU A 470 -11.75 7.76 -16.23
C GLU A 470 -10.73 7.47 -17.34
N ARG A 471 -10.14 8.51 -17.94
CA ARG A 471 -9.10 8.36 -18.97
C ARG A 471 -7.85 7.67 -18.41
N THR A 472 -7.43 8.02 -17.20
CA THR A 472 -6.32 7.35 -16.50
C THR A 472 -6.60 5.86 -16.29
N SER A 473 -7.78 5.51 -15.78
CA SER A 473 -8.18 4.11 -15.55
C SER A 473 -8.18 3.31 -16.86
N ALA A 474 -8.78 3.85 -17.92
CA ALA A 474 -8.81 3.22 -19.24
C ALA A 474 -7.41 3.05 -19.83
N PHE A 475 -6.55 4.07 -19.71
CA PHE A 475 -5.16 4.03 -20.18
C PHE A 475 -4.33 2.97 -19.43
N ASN A 476 -4.47 2.90 -18.10
CA ASN A 476 -3.78 1.90 -17.29
C ASN A 476 -4.25 0.47 -17.60
N TRP A 477 -5.56 0.27 -17.79
CA TRP A 477 -6.08 -1.04 -18.17
C TRP A 477 -5.64 -1.46 -19.57
N ALA A 478 -5.67 -0.54 -20.55
CA ALA A 478 -5.17 -0.82 -21.89
C ALA A 478 -3.68 -1.21 -21.88
N PHE A 479 -2.87 -0.58 -21.04
CA PHE A 479 -1.48 -0.97 -20.82
C PHE A 479 -1.36 -2.40 -20.27
N GLN A 480 -2.16 -2.77 -19.27
CA GLN A 480 -2.20 -4.15 -18.76
C GLN A 480 -2.61 -5.16 -19.85
N VAL A 481 -3.69 -4.89 -20.58
CA VAL A 481 -4.18 -5.73 -21.68
C VAL A 481 -3.12 -5.90 -22.78
N SER A 482 -2.35 -4.85 -23.07
CA SER A 482 -1.28 -4.92 -24.09
C SER A 482 -0.17 -5.92 -23.75
N LYS A 483 -0.02 -6.29 -22.47
CA LYS A 483 0.97 -7.26 -22.00
C LYS A 483 0.49 -8.71 -22.13
N VAL A 484 -0.80 -8.97 -22.31
CA VAL A 484 -1.35 -10.33 -22.33
C VAL A 484 -0.69 -11.19 -23.41
N ASP A 485 -0.22 -12.37 -23.02
CA ASP A 485 0.50 -13.33 -23.87
C ASP A 485 1.80 -12.76 -24.50
N GLN A 486 2.27 -11.59 -24.05
CA GLN A 486 3.54 -10.99 -24.48
C GLN A 486 4.68 -11.35 -23.52
N PRO A 487 5.94 -11.28 -23.99
CA PRO A 487 7.10 -11.42 -23.12
C PRO A 487 7.06 -10.41 -21.95
N VAL A 488 7.57 -10.84 -20.79
CA VAL A 488 7.70 -9.95 -19.61
C VAL A 488 8.80 -8.92 -19.86
N ASP A 489 8.48 -7.63 -19.67
CA ASP A 489 9.48 -6.56 -19.68
C ASP A 489 10.20 -6.52 -18.31
N ARG A 490 11.40 -7.07 -18.25
CA ARG A 490 12.19 -7.14 -17.01
C ARG A 490 12.69 -5.78 -16.54
N LEU A 491 12.58 -4.72 -17.35
CA LEU A 491 12.92 -3.36 -16.97
C LEU A 491 11.74 -2.62 -16.32
N GLU A 492 10.52 -3.17 -16.35
CA GLU A 492 9.35 -2.58 -15.69
C GLU A 492 9.53 -2.60 -14.16
N TRP A 493 9.06 -1.53 -13.48
CA TRP A 493 9.09 -1.41 -12.02
C TRP A 493 7.68 -1.53 -11.45
N GLY A 494 7.56 -2.18 -10.29
CA GLY A 494 6.29 -2.27 -9.55
C GLY A 494 5.97 -1.04 -8.69
N MET A 495 6.95 -0.15 -8.49
CA MET A 495 6.82 1.06 -7.65
C MET A 495 7.47 2.26 -8.31
N THR A 496 6.94 3.46 -8.04
CA THR A 496 7.51 4.72 -8.53
C THR A 496 8.71 5.15 -7.68
N PRO A 497 9.67 5.93 -8.21
CA PRO A 497 10.86 6.35 -7.47
C PRO A 497 10.57 7.09 -6.15
N GLN A 498 9.49 7.87 -6.10
CA GLN A 498 9.07 8.64 -4.93
C GLN A 498 8.29 7.82 -3.87
N THR A 499 8.08 6.51 -4.12
CA THR A 499 7.42 5.61 -3.16
C THR A 499 8.37 5.27 -2.00
N VAL A 500 7.91 5.45 -0.76
CA VAL A 500 8.67 5.03 0.44
C VAL A 500 8.30 3.59 0.78
N ASN A 501 8.94 2.65 0.09
CA ASN A 501 8.81 1.22 0.33
C ASN A 501 9.96 0.46 -0.37
N ALA A 502 9.98 -0.86 -0.28
CA ALA A 502 10.79 -1.76 -1.10
C ALA A 502 9.95 -2.98 -1.51
N TYR A 503 10.46 -3.81 -2.44
CA TYR A 503 9.81 -5.07 -2.76
C TYR A 503 10.75 -6.14 -3.32
N TYR A 504 10.37 -7.40 -3.13
CA TYR A 504 10.84 -8.57 -3.85
C TYR A 504 9.77 -9.09 -4.81
N SER A 505 10.18 -9.51 -6.02
CA SER A 505 9.30 -10.20 -6.97
C SER A 505 9.79 -11.64 -7.20
N PRO A 506 8.99 -12.67 -6.84
CA PRO A 506 9.39 -14.06 -7.01
C PRO A 506 9.64 -14.46 -8.46
N THR A 507 8.77 -14.04 -9.37
CA THR A 507 8.83 -14.43 -10.79
C THR A 507 9.94 -13.72 -11.55
N GLN A 508 10.45 -12.60 -11.06
CA GLN A 508 11.61 -11.92 -11.65
C GLN A 508 12.91 -12.17 -10.90
N ASN A 509 12.83 -12.80 -9.72
CA ASN A 509 13.92 -12.96 -8.76
C ASN A 509 14.67 -11.63 -8.56
N GLU A 510 13.91 -10.56 -8.29
CA GLU A 510 14.45 -9.20 -8.19
C GLU A 510 14.08 -8.52 -6.87
N ILE A 511 14.99 -7.68 -6.39
CA ILE A 511 14.80 -6.78 -5.24
C ILE A 511 14.90 -5.33 -5.70
N VAL A 512 13.99 -4.48 -5.23
CA VAL A 512 13.80 -3.13 -5.74
C VAL A 512 13.68 -2.11 -4.61
N PHE A 513 14.48 -1.05 -4.70
CA PHE A 513 14.55 0.02 -3.71
C PHE A 513 14.34 1.38 -4.39
N PRO A 514 13.10 1.90 -4.44
CA PRO A 514 12.80 3.27 -4.87
C PRO A 514 13.67 4.35 -4.21
N ALA A 515 13.91 5.45 -4.90
CA ALA A 515 14.74 6.55 -4.38
C ALA A 515 14.25 7.14 -3.04
N ALA A 516 12.95 7.15 -2.79
CA ALA A 516 12.40 7.77 -1.59
C ALA A 516 12.64 6.98 -0.29
N ILE A 517 12.86 5.67 -0.33
CA ILE A 517 13.24 4.91 0.89
C ILE A 517 14.73 5.09 1.23
N LEU A 518 15.55 5.53 0.26
CA LEU A 518 17.00 5.67 0.39
C LEU A 518 17.39 7.03 1.01
N GLN A 519 16.79 7.32 2.16
CA GLN A 519 16.92 8.59 2.88
C GLN A 519 16.92 8.36 4.40
N PRO A 520 17.41 9.32 5.20
CA PRO A 520 17.38 9.21 6.65
C PRO A 520 15.95 9.03 7.19
N PRO A 521 15.77 8.22 8.25
CA PRO A 521 16.78 7.47 9.00
C PRO A 521 17.03 6.05 8.48
N PHE A 522 16.45 5.64 7.34
CA PHE A 522 16.74 4.32 6.77
C PHE A 522 18.15 4.28 6.19
N PHE A 523 18.50 5.28 5.39
CA PHE A 523 19.81 5.40 4.76
C PHE A 523 20.33 6.85 4.87
N ASP A 524 21.41 7.04 5.61
CA ASP A 524 22.11 8.31 5.71
C ASP A 524 23.56 8.14 5.23
N PRO A 525 23.93 8.69 4.05
CA PRO A 525 25.29 8.63 3.54
C PRO A 525 26.38 9.22 4.44
N GLU A 526 26.00 9.99 5.48
CA GLU A 526 26.89 10.65 6.43
C GLU A 526 26.86 10.02 7.84
N ALA A 527 25.98 9.04 8.11
CA ALA A 527 25.90 8.35 9.39
C ALA A 527 27.01 7.31 9.60
N ASP A 528 27.17 6.85 10.85
CA ASP A 528 27.99 5.67 11.17
C ASP A 528 27.48 4.45 10.38
N ALA A 529 28.41 3.63 9.87
CA ALA A 529 28.06 2.52 9.00
C ALA A 529 27.07 1.54 9.65
N ALA A 530 27.19 1.28 10.95
CA ALA A 530 26.28 0.37 11.67
C ALA A 530 24.82 0.81 11.57
N VAL A 531 24.55 2.12 11.45
CA VAL A 531 23.21 2.66 11.26
C VAL A 531 22.66 2.27 9.90
N ASN A 532 23.45 2.40 8.84
CA ASN A 532 23.00 2.02 7.50
C ASN A 532 22.78 0.51 7.37
N TYR A 533 23.62 -0.33 7.98
CA TYR A 533 23.36 -1.78 8.02
C TYR A 533 22.11 -2.09 8.86
N GLY A 534 21.94 -1.49 10.04
CA GLY A 534 20.77 -1.73 10.89
C GLY A 534 19.45 -1.22 10.30
N GLY A 535 19.47 -0.06 9.65
CA GLY A 535 18.32 0.55 8.97
C GLY A 535 18.05 -0.07 7.61
N ILE A 536 18.51 0.57 6.53
CA ILE A 536 18.27 0.10 5.16
C ILE A 536 18.90 -1.28 4.89
N GLY A 537 20.00 -1.65 5.55
CA GLY A 537 20.59 -2.98 5.42
C GLY A 537 19.67 -4.10 5.90
N SER A 538 18.91 -3.89 6.98
CA SER A 538 17.88 -4.84 7.42
C SER A 538 16.74 -4.92 6.42
N VAL A 539 16.36 -3.81 5.77
CA VAL A 539 15.37 -3.80 4.68
C VAL A 539 15.89 -4.55 3.46
N ILE A 540 17.14 -4.35 3.05
CA ILE A 540 17.75 -5.10 1.94
C ILE A 540 17.79 -6.59 2.26
N GLY A 541 18.25 -6.95 3.47
CA GLY A 541 18.24 -8.33 3.94
C GLY A 541 16.84 -8.94 3.98
N HIS A 542 15.82 -8.14 4.33
CA HIS A 542 14.41 -8.54 4.31
C HIS A 542 13.96 -8.87 2.88
N GLU A 543 14.22 -7.99 1.90
CA GLU A 543 13.89 -8.26 0.49
C GLU A 543 14.66 -9.46 -0.09
N ILE A 544 15.94 -9.65 0.28
CA ILE A 544 16.69 -10.85 -0.10
C ILE A 544 16.03 -12.11 0.48
N SER A 545 15.60 -12.04 1.74
CA SER A 545 15.01 -13.15 2.47
C SER A 545 13.62 -13.53 1.97
N HIS A 546 12.87 -12.61 1.36
CA HIS A 546 11.64 -12.95 0.64
C HIS A 546 11.86 -13.93 -0.50
N GLY A 547 13.06 -14.02 -1.08
CA GLY A 547 13.40 -15.10 -2.01
C GLY A 547 13.44 -16.48 -1.38
N PHE A 548 13.42 -16.58 -0.05
CA PHE A 548 13.61 -17.80 0.71
C PHE A 548 12.61 -17.95 1.86
N ASP A 549 11.58 -17.10 1.95
CA ASP A 549 10.53 -17.26 2.96
C ASP A 549 9.61 -18.46 2.65
N ASP A 550 8.50 -18.62 3.38
CA ASP A 550 7.58 -19.75 3.22
C ASP A 550 6.94 -19.84 1.83
N GLN A 551 6.91 -18.74 1.07
CA GLN A 551 6.36 -18.67 -0.29
C GLN A 551 7.45 -18.52 -1.35
N GLY A 552 8.42 -17.63 -1.14
CA GLY A 552 9.52 -17.37 -2.06
C GLY A 552 10.39 -18.59 -2.28
N ARG A 553 10.53 -19.48 -1.28
CA ARG A 553 11.23 -20.76 -1.43
C ARG A 553 10.62 -21.66 -2.51
N ASN A 554 9.36 -21.44 -2.91
CA ASN A 554 8.70 -22.24 -3.92
C ASN A 554 9.07 -21.80 -5.35
N TYR A 555 9.93 -20.79 -5.53
CA TYR A 555 10.41 -20.34 -6.83
C TYR A 555 11.91 -20.59 -6.96
N ASP A 556 12.36 -21.09 -8.11
CA ASP A 556 13.79 -21.24 -8.39
C ASP A 556 14.46 -19.89 -8.74
N GLY A 557 15.75 -19.94 -9.10
CA GLY A 557 16.52 -18.74 -9.47
C GLY A 557 16.10 -18.06 -10.77
N ASP A 558 15.30 -18.72 -11.61
CA ASP A 558 14.72 -18.15 -12.82
C ASP A 558 13.29 -17.64 -12.59
N GLY A 559 12.80 -17.73 -11.35
CA GLY A 559 11.46 -17.28 -10.95
C GLY A 559 10.35 -18.28 -11.28
N VAL A 560 10.70 -19.55 -11.57
CA VAL A 560 9.71 -20.60 -11.87
C VAL A 560 9.22 -21.19 -10.55
N LEU A 561 7.90 -21.21 -10.34
CA LEU A 561 7.25 -21.91 -9.25
C LEU A 561 7.52 -23.41 -9.38
N THR A 562 8.45 -23.94 -8.60
CA THR A 562 8.85 -25.35 -8.61
C THR A 562 9.41 -25.74 -7.26
N ASP A 563 9.19 -27.00 -6.88
CA ASP A 563 9.85 -27.55 -5.69
C ASP A 563 11.29 -27.93 -6.05
N TRP A 564 12.25 -27.24 -5.43
CA TRP A 564 13.69 -27.49 -5.57
C TRP A 564 14.34 -27.92 -4.26
N TRP A 565 13.54 -28.17 -3.22
CA TRP A 565 13.99 -28.62 -1.91
C TRP A 565 13.91 -30.14 -1.80
N THR A 566 14.77 -30.74 -0.97
CA THR A 566 14.49 -32.10 -0.48
C THR A 566 13.34 -32.06 0.52
N ALA A 567 12.57 -33.15 0.60
CA ALA A 567 11.48 -33.27 1.58
C ALA A 567 11.99 -33.10 3.03
N GLN A 568 13.17 -33.64 3.36
CA GLN A 568 13.73 -33.50 4.71
C GLN A 568 14.08 -32.05 5.06
N ASP A 569 14.59 -31.27 4.10
CA ASP A 569 14.90 -29.87 4.34
C ASP A 569 13.62 -29.03 4.47
N ALA A 570 12.60 -29.33 3.65
CA ALA A 570 11.30 -28.68 3.73
C ALA A 570 10.61 -28.93 5.09
N ASP A 571 10.69 -30.16 5.63
CA ASP A 571 10.16 -30.49 6.95
C ASP A 571 10.86 -29.70 8.07
N LYS A 572 12.19 -29.60 8.02
CA LYS A 572 12.97 -28.83 9.01
C LYS A 572 12.66 -27.34 8.96
N PHE A 573 12.52 -26.78 7.76
CA PHE A 573 12.06 -25.39 7.58
C PHE A 573 10.67 -25.20 8.19
N THR A 574 9.74 -26.11 7.90
CA THR A 574 8.36 -26.05 8.37
C THR A 574 8.27 -26.08 9.90
N VAL A 575 9.11 -26.88 10.57
CA VAL A 575 9.20 -26.90 12.05
C VAL A 575 9.58 -25.52 12.60
N GLN A 576 10.59 -24.87 12.01
CA GLN A 576 11.06 -23.56 12.47
C GLN A 576 10.06 -22.44 12.15
N ALA A 577 9.46 -22.46 10.95
CA ALA A 577 8.40 -21.54 10.57
C ALA A 577 7.18 -21.67 11.50
N THR A 578 6.73 -22.89 11.79
CA THR A 578 5.61 -23.14 12.73
C THR A 578 5.90 -22.58 14.12
N LYS A 579 7.13 -22.79 14.62
CA LYS A 579 7.56 -22.25 15.90
C LYS A 579 7.56 -20.71 15.90
N LEU A 580 8.01 -20.08 14.81
CA LEU A 580 7.96 -18.62 14.65
C LEU A 580 6.51 -18.12 14.65
N GLY A 581 5.64 -18.75 13.87
CA GLY A 581 4.21 -18.43 13.83
C GLY A 581 3.59 -18.45 15.23
N ALA A 582 3.86 -19.50 16.01
CA ALA A 582 3.38 -19.62 17.38
C ALA A 582 3.92 -18.53 18.32
N GLN A 583 5.16 -18.05 18.12
CA GLN A 583 5.66 -16.89 18.86
C GLN A 583 4.85 -15.62 18.55
N TYR A 584 4.52 -15.40 17.27
CA TYR A 584 3.75 -14.23 16.84
C TYR A 584 2.27 -14.32 17.22
N ASP A 585 1.65 -15.51 17.18
CA ASP A 585 0.27 -15.74 17.64
C ASP A 585 0.06 -15.36 19.13
N ALA A 586 1.13 -15.35 19.92
CA ALA A 586 1.10 -14.95 21.32
C ALA A 586 1.09 -13.42 21.51
N PHE A 587 1.36 -12.63 20.47
CA PHE A 587 1.39 -11.17 20.55
C PHE A 587 0.00 -10.56 20.44
N GLU A 588 -0.29 -9.64 21.36
CA GLU A 588 -1.61 -9.00 21.53
C GLU A 588 -1.41 -7.48 21.70
N PRO A 589 -1.24 -6.72 20.59
CA PRO A 589 -1.03 -5.27 20.65
C PRO A 589 -2.28 -4.51 21.12
N VAL A 590 -3.46 -5.09 20.94
CA VAL A 590 -4.75 -4.57 21.39
C VAL A 590 -5.47 -5.70 22.11
N PRO A 591 -5.98 -5.50 23.34
CA PRO A 591 -6.70 -6.55 24.07
C PRO A 591 -7.82 -7.17 23.24
N GLY A 592 -7.86 -8.50 23.17
CA GLY A 592 -8.80 -9.28 22.36
C GLY A 592 -8.41 -9.43 20.89
N HIS A 593 -7.34 -8.78 20.43
CA HIS A 593 -6.89 -8.80 19.04
C HIS A 593 -5.42 -9.21 18.96
N LYS A 594 -5.19 -10.47 18.60
CA LYS A 594 -3.86 -11.05 18.46
C LYS A 594 -3.33 -10.94 17.04
N VAL A 595 -2.01 -10.93 16.91
CA VAL A 595 -1.34 -11.13 15.61
C VAL A 595 -1.68 -12.51 15.09
N GLN A 596 -1.84 -12.63 13.78
CA GLN A 596 -2.04 -13.90 13.10
C GLN A 596 -0.70 -14.36 12.51
N GLY A 597 0.00 -15.26 13.21
CA GLY A 597 1.33 -15.76 12.82
C GLY A 597 1.33 -16.42 11.45
N GLY A 598 0.26 -17.14 11.09
CA GLY A 598 0.09 -17.70 9.74
C GLY A 598 -0.10 -16.65 8.64
N LEU A 599 -0.74 -15.52 8.94
CA LEU A 599 -0.89 -14.40 8.00
C LEU A 599 0.42 -13.63 7.81
N THR A 600 1.18 -13.50 8.90
CA THR A 600 2.39 -12.68 8.97
C THR A 600 3.69 -13.44 8.70
N MET A 601 3.60 -14.74 8.37
CA MET A 601 4.74 -15.65 8.32
C MET A 601 5.89 -15.16 7.45
N GLY A 602 5.62 -14.83 6.19
CA GLY A 602 6.67 -14.42 5.24
C GLY A 602 7.41 -13.18 5.71
N GLU A 603 6.67 -12.17 6.18
CA GLU A 603 7.22 -10.93 6.74
C GLU A 603 8.05 -11.19 8.00
N ASN A 604 7.58 -12.06 8.89
CA ASN A 604 8.27 -12.38 10.13
C ASN A 604 9.58 -13.14 9.87
N ILE A 605 9.60 -14.03 8.87
CA ILE A 605 10.82 -14.73 8.41
C ILE A 605 11.77 -13.71 7.79
N ALA A 606 11.27 -12.84 6.93
CA ALA A 606 12.07 -11.84 6.24
C ALA A 606 12.66 -10.80 7.21
N ASP A 607 11.93 -10.37 8.24
CA ASP A 607 12.45 -9.48 9.29
C ASP A 607 13.56 -10.14 10.12
N LEU A 608 13.36 -11.39 10.52
CA LEU A 608 14.35 -12.15 11.30
C LEU A 608 15.64 -12.34 10.50
N ALA A 609 15.51 -12.86 9.28
CA ALA A 609 16.64 -13.11 8.41
C ALA A 609 17.29 -11.79 7.97
N GLY A 610 16.51 -10.74 7.67
CA GLY A 610 17.01 -9.44 7.27
C GLY A 610 17.92 -8.80 8.33
N LEU A 611 17.50 -8.79 9.59
CA LEU A 611 18.34 -8.28 10.69
C LEU A 611 19.60 -9.13 10.91
N MET A 612 19.50 -10.45 10.73
CA MET A 612 20.66 -11.35 10.85
C MET A 612 21.68 -11.13 9.72
N ILE A 613 21.22 -11.02 8.46
CA ILE A 613 22.07 -10.74 7.30
C ILE A 613 22.71 -9.36 7.45
N ALA A 614 21.96 -8.35 7.90
CA ALA A 614 22.48 -7.01 8.16
C ALA A 614 23.60 -6.99 9.21
N LEU A 615 23.40 -7.68 10.33
CA LEU A 615 24.41 -7.79 11.39
C LEU A 615 25.68 -8.48 10.88
N ASP A 616 25.54 -9.55 10.10
CA ASP A 616 26.67 -10.29 9.55
C ASP A 616 27.39 -9.48 8.47
N ALA A 617 26.68 -8.78 7.59
CA ALA A 617 27.25 -7.87 6.60
C ALA A 617 28.02 -6.71 7.26
N TYR A 618 27.47 -6.12 8.33
CA TYR A 618 28.18 -5.11 9.10
C TYR A 618 29.49 -5.65 9.65
N ARG A 619 29.47 -6.82 10.30
CA ARG A 619 30.69 -7.45 10.85
C ARG A 619 31.71 -7.78 9.78
N LEU A 620 31.27 -8.24 8.60
CA LEU A 620 32.15 -8.48 7.45
C LEU A 620 32.80 -7.18 6.96
N SER A 621 32.06 -6.07 6.91
CA SER A 621 32.56 -4.75 6.48
C SER A 621 33.69 -4.18 7.35
N LEU A 622 33.86 -4.69 8.57
CA LEU A 622 34.92 -4.27 9.47
C LEU A 622 36.29 -4.84 9.09
N ASP A 623 36.36 -5.84 8.19
CA ASP A 623 37.60 -6.51 7.78
C ASP A 623 38.47 -6.98 8.97
N GLY A 624 37.80 -7.50 10.01
CA GLY A 624 38.44 -7.97 11.23
C GLY A 624 38.91 -6.88 12.20
N LYS A 625 38.62 -5.60 11.92
CA LYS A 625 38.87 -4.49 12.85
C LYS A 625 37.78 -4.41 13.92
N GLU A 626 38.14 -3.93 15.11
CA GLU A 626 37.14 -3.61 16.13
C GLU A 626 36.33 -2.38 15.70
N ALA A 627 34.99 -2.47 15.82
CA ALA A 627 34.12 -1.33 15.62
C ALA A 627 34.36 -0.28 16.72
N PRO A 628 34.37 1.02 16.39
CA PRO A 628 34.47 2.07 17.41
C PRO A 628 33.27 1.99 18.35
N VAL A 629 33.44 2.38 19.61
CA VAL A 629 32.33 2.59 20.57
C VAL A 629 31.90 4.05 20.49
N LEU A 630 30.62 4.30 20.23
CA LEU A 630 30.06 5.66 20.11
C LEU A 630 29.00 5.84 21.19
N ASP A 631 29.13 6.88 22.01
CA ASP A 631 28.24 7.19 23.13
C ASP A 631 27.95 5.99 24.06
N GLY A 632 28.96 5.13 24.25
CA GLY A 632 28.87 3.94 25.09
C GLY A 632 28.27 2.70 24.40
N PHE A 633 27.90 2.79 23.13
CA PHE A 633 27.34 1.68 22.36
C PHE A 633 28.35 1.03 21.41
N THR A 634 28.45 -0.30 21.46
CA THR A 634 29.24 -1.11 20.54
C THR A 634 28.65 -1.11 19.14
N GLY A 635 29.43 -1.53 18.13
CA GLY A 635 28.94 -1.65 16.76
C GLY A 635 27.66 -2.49 16.64
N ASP A 636 27.64 -3.69 17.25
CA ASP A 636 26.45 -4.55 17.24
C ASP A 636 25.25 -3.88 17.91
N GLN A 637 25.45 -3.21 19.06
CA GLN A 637 24.37 -2.45 19.71
C GLN A 637 23.82 -1.37 18.76
N ARG A 638 24.68 -0.64 18.04
CA ARG A 638 24.24 0.38 17.08
C ARG A 638 23.41 -0.20 15.93
N VAL A 639 23.77 -1.37 15.40
CA VAL A 639 22.95 -2.07 14.38
C VAL A 639 21.54 -2.35 14.93
N PHE A 640 21.44 -2.93 16.13
CA PHE A 640 20.14 -3.23 16.75
C PHE A 640 19.34 -1.97 17.11
N LEU A 641 20.01 -0.91 17.55
CA LEU A 641 19.35 0.38 17.83
C LEU A 641 18.76 0.98 16.55
N ALA A 642 19.53 1.04 15.46
CA ALA A 642 19.06 1.54 14.17
C ALA A 642 17.88 0.71 13.63
N ALA A 643 17.99 -0.63 13.68
CA ALA A 643 16.90 -1.53 13.31
C ALA A 643 15.64 -1.34 14.17
N GLY A 644 15.80 -1.08 15.47
CA GLY A 644 14.66 -0.79 16.35
C GLY A 644 14.03 0.58 16.10
N GLN A 645 14.81 1.59 15.68
CA GLN A 645 14.32 2.94 15.45
C GLN A 645 13.60 3.11 14.11
N VAL A 646 13.95 2.36 13.06
CA VAL A 646 13.20 2.42 11.79
C VAL A 646 11.73 2.02 11.96
N TRP A 647 11.44 1.15 12.92
CA TRP A 647 10.08 0.73 13.29
C TRP A 647 9.34 1.70 14.23
N ARG A 648 9.96 2.82 14.63
CA ARG A 648 9.33 3.77 15.56
C ARG A 648 8.03 4.33 15.00
N SER A 649 6.90 3.83 15.48
CA SER A 649 5.58 4.31 15.10
C SER A 649 4.53 4.20 16.21
N LYS A 650 3.48 5.01 16.09
CA LYS A 650 2.21 4.90 16.82
C LYS A 650 1.07 4.74 15.82
N ARG A 651 0.04 3.98 16.22
CA ARG A 651 -1.18 3.77 15.43
C ARG A 651 -2.41 4.02 16.28
N ARG A 652 -3.48 4.52 15.66
CA ARG A 652 -4.80 4.56 16.27
C ARG A 652 -5.32 3.13 16.40
N GLU A 653 -6.00 2.83 17.50
CA GLU A 653 -6.50 1.47 17.81
C GLU A 653 -7.35 0.87 16.68
N ALA A 654 -8.27 1.66 16.10
CA ALA A 654 -9.10 1.20 14.98
C ALA A 654 -8.27 0.77 13.75
N THR A 655 -7.20 1.50 13.43
CA THR A 655 -6.26 1.10 12.37
C THR A 655 -5.46 -0.13 12.76
N MET A 656 -5.03 -0.26 14.03
CA MET A 656 -4.34 -1.47 14.48
C MET A 656 -5.23 -2.71 14.33
N ILE A 657 -6.49 -2.64 14.76
CA ILE A 657 -7.47 -3.73 14.62
C ILE A 657 -7.68 -4.08 13.13
N GLN A 658 -7.79 -3.07 12.26
CA GLN A 658 -7.92 -3.29 10.82
C GLN A 658 -6.70 -4.01 10.25
N LEU A 659 -5.48 -3.55 10.56
CA LEU A 659 -4.25 -4.14 10.05
C LEU A 659 -4.06 -5.57 10.54
N LEU A 660 -4.40 -5.88 11.79
CA LEU A 660 -4.35 -7.26 12.30
C LEU A 660 -5.25 -8.25 11.53
N ALA A 661 -6.29 -7.74 10.85
CA ALA A 661 -7.17 -8.54 10.01
C ALA A 661 -6.68 -8.66 8.57
N VAL A 662 -5.93 -7.68 8.04
CA VAL A 662 -5.69 -7.56 6.59
C VAL A 662 -4.24 -7.52 6.15
N ASP A 663 -3.34 -7.04 7.01
CA ASP A 663 -1.94 -6.79 6.70
C ASP A 663 -1.11 -8.06 6.95
N SER A 664 -0.22 -8.38 6.02
CA SER A 664 0.76 -9.45 6.20
C SER A 664 1.89 -9.04 7.12
N HIS A 665 2.08 -7.74 7.41
CA HIS A 665 3.12 -7.31 8.32
C HIS A 665 2.63 -7.39 9.77
N SER A 666 3.52 -7.86 10.65
CA SER A 666 3.32 -7.72 12.09
C SER A 666 3.31 -6.23 12.50
N PRO A 667 2.64 -5.87 13.61
CA PRO A 667 2.75 -4.54 14.20
C PRO A 667 4.20 -4.12 14.43
N ASP A 668 4.52 -2.84 14.23
CA ASP A 668 5.91 -2.36 14.23
C ASP A 668 6.66 -2.65 15.54
N GLU A 669 5.95 -2.63 16.68
CA GLU A 669 6.51 -3.05 17.98
C GLU A 669 7.08 -4.47 17.93
N PHE A 670 6.36 -5.40 17.27
CA PHE A 670 6.77 -6.78 17.15
C PHE A 670 7.73 -7.02 15.99
N ARG A 671 7.78 -6.14 14.98
CA ARG A 671 8.85 -6.15 13.96
C ARG A 671 10.20 -5.70 14.54
N ALA A 672 10.20 -4.80 15.54
CA ALA A 672 11.43 -4.45 16.27
C ALA A 672 11.86 -5.53 17.27
N LEU A 673 10.90 -6.15 17.96
CA LEU A 673 11.18 -7.10 19.05
C LEU A 673 11.35 -8.55 18.58
N GLY A 674 10.48 -9.02 17.70
CA GLY A 674 10.37 -10.42 17.27
C GLY A 674 11.66 -10.96 16.66
N PRO A 675 12.29 -10.26 15.70
CA PRO A 675 13.61 -10.60 15.20
C PRO A 675 14.68 -10.62 16.30
N ALA A 676 14.81 -9.53 17.05
CA ALA A 676 15.87 -9.34 18.04
C ALA A 676 15.91 -10.45 19.10
N ARG A 677 14.74 -10.81 19.67
CA ARG A 677 14.66 -11.87 20.70
C ARG A 677 14.99 -13.27 20.20
N ASN A 678 15.09 -13.48 18.88
CA ASN A 678 15.54 -14.72 18.28
C ASN A 678 17.03 -14.72 17.93
N ILE A 679 17.78 -13.62 18.10
CA ILE A 679 19.20 -13.50 17.71
C ILE A 679 20.09 -13.52 18.96
N ASP A 680 21.05 -14.45 19.04
CA ASP A 680 21.91 -14.61 20.25
C ASP A 680 22.74 -13.36 20.55
N ALA A 681 23.26 -12.72 19.51
CA ALA A 681 24.04 -11.49 19.64
C ALA A 681 23.26 -10.35 20.33
N TRP A 682 21.92 -10.34 20.27
CA TRP A 682 21.12 -9.34 20.98
C TRP A 682 21.17 -9.54 22.49
N TYR A 683 21.12 -10.80 22.95
CA TYR A 683 21.26 -11.12 24.39
C TYR A 683 22.62 -10.71 24.92
N ASP A 684 23.69 -10.95 24.15
CA ASP A 684 25.05 -10.56 24.52
C ASP A 684 25.26 -9.05 24.48
N ALA A 685 24.70 -8.36 23.47
CA ALA A 685 24.81 -6.93 23.27
C ALA A 685 24.07 -6.14 24.37
N PHE A 686 22.87 -6.57 24.77
CA PHE A 686 22.04 -5.85 25.73
C PHE A 686 21.94 -6.50 27.11
N LYS A 687 22.72 -7.57 27.35
CA LYS A 687 22.79 -8.30 28.62
C LYS A 687 21.39 -8.72 29.11
N VAL A 688 20.64 -9.33 28.21
CA VAL A 688 19.26 -9.78 28.49
C VAL A 688 19.30 -11.17 29.10
N PHE A 689 18.89 -11.29 30.35
CA PHE A 689 18.88 -12.58 31.07
C PHE A 689 17.47 -13.00 31.52
N ASP A 690 16.52 -12.05 31.53
CA ASP A 690 15.13 -12.22 31.95
C ASP A 690 14.22 -11.21 31.21
N GLY A 691 12.94 -11.19 31.58
CA GLY A 691 11.96 -10.22 31.12
C GLY A 691 10.76 -10.85 30.40
N LYS A 692 9.73 -10.03 30.15
CA LYS A 692 8.46 -10.45 29.52
C LYS A 692 8.64 -11.21 28.21
N TYR A 693 9.62 -10.79 27.39
CA TYR A 693 9.88 -11.35 26.06
C TYR A 693 11.22 -12.09 25.98
N PHE A 694 11.78 -12.51 27.11
CA PHE A 694 12.92 -13.41 27.10
C PHE A 694 12.56 -14.75 26.40
N LEU A 695 13.49 -15.31 25.62
CA LEU A 695 13.42 -16.69 25.14
C LEU A 695 14.65 -17.45 25.61
N LYS A 696 14.43 -18.68 26.10
CA LYS A 696 15.52 -19.62 26.33
C LYS A 696 16.20 -19.96 24.99
N PRO A 697 17.50 -20.33 24.99
CA PRO A 697 18.21 -20.67 23.76
C PRO A 697 17.48 -21.69 22.88
N GLU A 698 16.90 -22.74 23.49
CA GLU A 698 16.14 -23.78 22.81
C GLU A 698 14.79 -23.31 22.24
N ASP A 699 14.27 -22.17 22.70
CA ASP A 699 13.00 -21.57 22.25
C ASP A 699 13.20 -20.54 21.12
N ARG A 700 14.44 -20.15 20.82
CA ARG A 700 14.77 -19.27 19.70
C ARG A 700 14.57 -19.99 18.38
N VAL A 701 14.13 -19.27 17.35
CA VAL A 701 13.92 -19.76 15.99
C VAL A 701 15.21 -19.60 15.18
N ARG A 702 15.51 -20.60 14.35
CA ARG A 702 16.69 -20.62 13.46
C ARG A 702 16.27 -21.07 12.08
N ILE A 703 16.21 -20.14 11.12
CA ILE A 703 15.86 -20.44 9.72
C ILE A 703 17.09 -20.20 8.84
N TRP A 704 17.37 -18.95 8.50
CA TRP A 704 18.47 -18.54 7.62
C TRP A 704 19.75 -18.19 8.37
#